data_AF-A0ABD1DTJ8-F1
#
_entry.id   AF-A0ABD1DTJ8-F1
#
_cell.length_a   1.000
_cell.length_b   1.000
_cell.length_c   1.000
_cell.angle_alpha   90.00
_cell.angle_beta   90.00
_cell.angle_gamma   90.00
#
_symmetry.space_group_name_H-M   'P 1'
#
loop_
_entity.id
_entity.type
_entity.pdbx_description
1 polymer ?
#
loop_
_entity_poly.entity_id
_entity_poly.type
_entity_poly.pdbx_seq_one_letter_code
_entity_poly.pdbx_strand_id
1 'polypeptide(L)'
;MWIHIVPILKTALWSTDFPPNAVFERFNAFLERLFTIQWFFNTVIEFLKLEKVEIGGLKGRALSARITGVSVEFNQCFSVFASKTYDVLDPDDPTFKEDFVKFQDRILELDLAGGDPLISIVGTVLDRPKIREEFTGKYRQILYMIDEELSTCEDIYEMQMEHYRKDGHIFVDRSAPPVTACIRWVLQLTNRITTPIKQFQTLQHPVVQSEEGSSLVVRYNELIRKLKEFEKSIFDKWAVTVESTIEENLDKPLIVRKRNSSELVLNFSPDLFSILREVHYLRLMEIAEIPERGLEFSEKSNIFRSYTLNLEKTIEWYNKIRRNCTAVELELIKGEIKMIDELLERATDELTWNSEDVTEYMMKIRQPVDQLQQRMNSIQNNLKEIRALMSLWAKAPLFERKDSKKDTVLCLEERNDRKSKRYAELESAATKVHQLLEANMHLFEMQDTQDDPNWVKYVVFVDNIIHESLLFMIGISMGYLVENMDPGNNLAPLFESRLELLEPELMFVPSLNPTDPNGFNFLLAALVDDITHMSSLIPRLLKSAGKTYEQKIMNISDIQEMKIEVLQGVDKVIQEAAQFCGDFERYSYLWLEDREYSMEIFLEYGRQLEMDELELIANKDPEAPQPCPPTIEAFREQIDHYEALYLEIEKIEPFQIFNAWFQVDVRPFRQSLLNIVRKWGNMFKDHLVTNVTYSLTDLGNFIRKADEGLLQVVKEGDYDGLVNIMAYLFHVKERTATTDEMFEPMKETIELLKYYDMDIPEEVNVYLQELPEQWANTKKIALTVKQQVAPLQANEVVGIRNKIAAFDLHIALFRDIFRTYDFFKYENAEPYILLNRINGDIERLERDMSIIQESGSLFEVPVPEFKLLRQCRKEMKMLKQLWDYVFIVRTSIEDWKTTPWRKVDVENMDIECKKFAKDIRLLDKEMRSWDTYMTLEATVKNMLTSLRAVGELQNPAIRERHWNQLMSSTKVQFIMDKNTTLSDLLALNLHECEEEVKNIVDKAVKEMSMEKILRDLNTTWSIMEFEHEIHARTGCSLLKASEELIETLEENQVVLQNLMTSKFVAHFLEEVSSWQKQLTTADN
;
A
#
# COMPACT_ATOMS: atom_id res chain seq x y z
N MET A 1 -40.27 120.58 32.11
CA MET A 1 -40.06 121.91 32.75
C MET A 1 -40.97 122.96 32.08
N TRP A 2 -42.28 122.70 32.17
CA TRP A 2 -43.44 123.59 32.07
C TRP A 2 -44.44 122.90 33.02
N ILE A 3 -44.13 122.76 34.32
CA ILE A 3 -44.40 123.77 35.35
C ILE A 3 -45.79 124.35 35.12
N HIS A 4 -46.77 123.74 35.79
CA HIS A 4 -47.54 124.42 36.83
C HIS A 4 -48.24 125.76 36.50
N ILE A 5 -48.41 126.17 35.24
CA ILE A 5 -49.15 127.40 34.87
C ILE A 5 -50.49 127.06 34.21
N VAL A 6 -51.25 126.11 34.79
CA VAL A 6 -52.67 125.92 34.44
C VAL A 6 -53.58 125.98 35.68
N PRO A 7 -53.11 125.69 36.91
CA PRO A 7 -53.85 126.10 38.11
C PRO A 7 -53.55 127.54 38.57
N ILE A 8 -52.50 128.19 38.04
CA ILE A 8 -51.99 129.50 38.54
C ILE A 8 -52.56 130.71 37.75
N LEU A 9 -53.38 130.49 36.72
CA LEU A 9 -54.20 131.53 36.06
C LEU A 9 -55.70 131.45 36.45
N LYS A 10 -55.98 131.00 37.68
CA LYS A 10 -57.27 131.22 38.34
C LYS A 10 -57.14 131.52 39.84
N THR A 11 -56.01 132.09 40.26
CA THR A 11 -55.95 132.89 41.47
C THR A 11 -56.31 134.35 41.14
N ALA A 12 -57.45 134.76 41.68
CA ALA A 12 -57.85 136.14 41.98
C ALA A 12 -58.04 137.13 40.80
N LEU A 13 -59.34 137.38 40.52
CA LEU A 13 -59.93 138.58 39.89
C LEU A 13 -59.60 138.68 38.38
N TRP A 14 -60.52 138.79 37.43
CA TRP A 14 -61.50 139.86 37.27
C TRP A 14 -62.86 139.33 36.75
N SER A 15 -63.91 140.09 37.04
CA SER A 15 -65.29 139.93 36.57
C SER A 15 -65.45 140.03 35.04
N THR A 16 -66.47 139.31 34.53
CA THR A 16 -67.26 139.49 33.28
C THR A 16 -66.60 139.33 31.90
N ASP A 17 -67.18 138.40 31.12
CA ASP A 17 -67.34 138.31 29.65
C ASP A 17 -66.14 138.08 28.71
N PHE A 18 -65.96 136.81 28.28
CA PHE A 18 -65.37 136.48 26.97
C PHE A 18 -66.09 135.26 26.35
N PRO A 19 -66.75 135.38 25.17
CA PRO A 19 -67.58 134.31 24.59
C PRO A 19 -66.72 133.15 24.02
N PRO A 20 -66.86 131.91 24.54
CA PRO A 20 -65.99 130.77 24.22
C PRO A 20 -66.07 130.27 22.76
N ASN A 21 -67.26 130.27 22.17
CA ASN A 21 -67.55 129.42 21.01
C ASN A 21 -66.79 129.81 19.72
N ALA A 22 -66.41 131.08 19.54
CA ALA A 22 -65.68 131.53 18.35
C ALA A 22 -64.19 131.08 18.32
N VAL A 23 -63.63 130.70 19.47
CA VAL A 23 -62.23 130.22 19.59
C VAL A 23 -62.17 128.71 19.80
N PHE A 24 -63.11 128.15 20.58
CA PHE A 24 -63.05 126.73 20.96
C PHE A 24 -63.57 125.77 19.88
N GLU A 25 -64.44 126.18 18.94
CA GLU A 25 -64.96 125.24 17.95
C GLU A 25 -63.85 124.74 17.00
N ARG A 26 -63.06 125.67 16.45
CA ARG A 26 -61.89 125.34 15.63
C ARG A 26 -60.78 124.66 16.44
N PHE A 27 -60.58 125.09 17.69
CA PHE A 27 -59.58 124.47 18.57
C PHE A 27 -59.96 123.04 18.98
N ASN A 28 -61.23 122.76 19.26
CA ASN A 28 -61.72 121.42 19.59
C ASN A 28 -61.69 120.51 18.37
N ALA A 29 -62.09 120.99 17.18
CA ALA A 29 -61.97 120.23 15.94
C ALA A 29 -60.49 119.88 15.65
N PHE A 30 -59.58 120.82 15.89
CA PHE A 30 -58.15 120.59 15.79
C PHE A 30 -57.62 119.61 16.85
N LEU A 31 -58.10 119.68 18.10
CA LEU A 31 -57.75 118.71 19.14
C LEU A 31 -58.27 117.30 18.83
N GLU A 32 -59.51 117.16 18.36
CA GLU A 32 -60.04 115.86 17.91
C GLU A 32 -59.21 115.30 16.76
N ARG A 33 -58.80 116.16 15.81
CA ARG A 33 -57.90 115.79 14.72
C ARG A 33 -56.56 115.29 15.26
N LEU A 34 -55.95 116.00 16.22
CA LEU A 34 -54.71 115.58 16.87
C LEU A 34 -54.87 114.27 17.65
N PHE A 35 -55.97 114.03 18.36
CA PHE A 35 -56.21 112.76 19.04
C PHE A 35 -56.37 111.60 18.05
N THR A 36 -57.02 111.85 16.91
CA THR A 36 -57.16 110.86 15.83
C THR A 36 -55.80 110.49 15.25
N ILE A 37 -54.94 111.49 15.00
CA ILE A 37 -53.57 111.32 14.52
C ILE A 37 -52.71 110.62 15.58
N GLN A 38 -52.88 110.95 16.86
CA GLN A 38 -52.17 110.30 17.96
C GLN A 38 -52.55 108.82 18.05
N TRP A 39 -53.83 108.49 17.95
CA TRP A 39 -54.28 107.10 17.90
C TRP A 39 -53.69 106.38 16.69
N PHE A 40 -53.71 107.01 15.51
CA PHE A 40 -53.12 106.47 14.28
C PHE A 40 -51.65 106.09 14.50
N PHE A 41 -50.82 107.03 14.97
CA PHE A 41 -49.39 106.77 15.16
C PHE A 41 -49.13 105.74 16.25
N ASN A 42 -49.91 105.70 17.33
CA ASN A 42 -49.77 104.66 18.36
C ASN A 42 -50.06 103.27 17.78
N THR A 43 -51.14 103.13 17.00
CA THR A 43 -51.49 101.88 16.31
C THR A 43 -50.41 101.48 15.31
N VAL A 44 -49.86 102.43 14.55
CA VAL A 44 -48.75 102.18 13.61
C VAL A 44 -47.49 101.69 14.34
N ILE A 45 -47.11 102.34 15.44
CA ILE A 45 -45.95 101.93 16.24
C ILE A 45 -46.13 100.50 16.76
N GLU A 46 -47.35 100.09 17.13
CA GLU A 46 -47.61 98.72 17.58
C GLU A 46 -47.52 97.69 16.45
N PHE A 47 -48.11 97.94 15.27
CA PHE A 47 -48.01 97.02 14.14
C PHE A 47 -46.58 96.93 13.57
N LEU A 48 -45.78 98.01 13.64
CA LEU A 48 -44.36 97.97 13.29
C LEU A 48 -43.54 97.07 14.21
N LYS A 49 -43.99 96.79 15.45
CA LYS A 49 -43.32 95.79 16.30
C LYS A 49 -43.47 94.37 15.76
N LEU A 50 -44.57 94.07 15.03
CA LEU A 50 -44.83 92.74 14.47
C LEU A 50 -43.88 92.40 13.30
N GLU A 51 -43.28 93.40 12.65
CA GLU A 51 -42.32 93.20 11.54
C GLU A 51 -41.09 92.38 11.98
N LYS A 52 -40.72 92.45 13.26
CA LYS A 52 -39.53 91.80 13.83
C LYS A 52 -39.82 90.55 14.65
N VAL A 53 -41.07 90.06 14.64
CA VAL A 53 -41.48 88.90 15.46
C VAL A 53 -41.35 87.62 14.64
N GLU A 54 -40.42 86.75 15.01
CA GLU A 54 -40.28 85.40 14.48
C GLU A 54 -40.69 84.36 15.52
N ILE A 55 -41.55 83.41 15.13
CA ILE A 55 -41.94 82.28 15.96
C ILE A 55 -41.09 81.06 15.60
N GLY A 56 -40.36 80.54 16.59
CA GLY A 56 -39.61 79.29 16.48
C GLY A 56 -40.48 78.03 16.62
N GLY A 57 -40.02 76.91 16.06
CA GLY A 57 -40.64 75.58 16.17
C GLY A 57 -41.13 74.98 14.85
N LEU A 58 -41.60 73.73 14.86
CA LEU A 58 -42.04 72.99 13.66
C LEU A 58 -43.21 73.66 12.91
N LYS A 59 -44.12 74.34 13.63
CA LYS A 59 -45.17 75.20 13.05
C LYS A 59 -44.76 76.68 12.95
N GLY A 60 -43.54 77.01 13.39
CA GLY A 60 -43.00 78.37 13.47
C GLY A 60 -42.92 79.06 12.12
N ARG A 61 -42.47 78.38 11.05
CA ARG A 61 -42.47 78.97 9.70
C ARG A 61 -43.85 79.39 9.22
N ALA A 62 -44.88 78.57 9.46
CA ALA A 62 -46.23 78.87 9.01
C ALA A 62 -46.84 80.04 9.79
N LEU A 63 -46.56 80.12 11.09
CA LEU A 63 -47.05 81.21 11.94
C LEU A 63 -46.26 82.52 11.71
N SER A 64 -44.94 82.46 11.56
CA SER A 64 -44.11 83.60 11.16
C SER A 64 -44.54 84.12 9.79
N ALA A 65 -44.80 83.25 8.81
CA ALA A 65 -45.31 83.66 7.50
C ALA A 65 -46.67 84.35 7.59
N ARG A 66 -47.57 83.92 8.50
CA ARG A 66 -48.82 84.63 8.77
C ARG A 66 -48.58 86.01 9.37
N ILE A 67 -47.68 86.15 10.35
CA ILE A 67 -47.34 87.44 10.97
C ILE A 67 -46.70 88.39 9.95
N THR A 68 -45.76 87.90 9.13
CA THR A 68 -45.18 88.68 8.03
C THR A 68 -46.27 89.09 7.04
N GLY A 69 -47.20 88.20 6.68
CA GLY A 69 -48.34 88.52 5.83
C GLY A 69 -49.19 89.67 6.38
N VAL A 70 -49.57 89.60 7.67
CA VAL A 70 -50.31 90.67 8.37
C VAL A 70 -49.52 91.98 8.38
N SER A 71 -48.21 91.93 8.60
CA SER A 71 -47.33 93.11 8.56
C SER A 71 -47.22 93.73 7.15
N VAL A 72 -47.15 92.90 6.09
CA VAL A 72 -47.16 93.39 4.71
C VAL A 72 -48.50 94.04 4.36
N GLU A 73 -49.63 93.42 4.70
CA GLU A 73 -50.95 94.00 4.48
C GLU A 73 -51.13 95.32 5.24
N PHE A 74 -50.65 95.38 6.49
CA PHE A 74 -50.62 96.62 7.27
C PHE A 74 -49.80 97.71 6.56
N ASN A 75 -48.57 97.39 6.13
CA ASN A 75 -47.68 98.34 5.45
C ASN A 75 -48.27 98.84 4.12
N GLN A 76 -49.00 97.98 3.38
CA GLN A 76 -49.74 98.41 2.20
C GLN A 76 -50.82 99.44 2.57
N CYS A 77 -51.65 99.13 3.57
CA CYS A 77 -52.70 100.05 4.05
C CYS A 77 -52.10 101.37 4.53
N PHE A 78 -50.99 101.30 5.27
CA PHE A 78 -50.26 102.47 5.74
C PHE A 78 -49.70 103.30 4.58
N SER A 79 -49.10 102.67 3.56
CA SER A 79 -48.56 103.39 2.40
C SER A 79 -49.65 104.11 1.61
N VAL A 80 -50.80 103.47 1.43
CA VAL A 80 -51.96 104.05 0.74
C VAL A 80 -52.46 105.27 1.50
N PHE A 81 -52.58 105.17 2.83
CA PHE A 81 -53.00 106.28 3.68
C PHE A 81 -51.96 107.40 3.72
N ALA A 82 -50.66 107.07 3.80
CA ALA A 82 -49.57 108.04 3.85
C ALA A 82 -49.32 108.76 2.50
N SER A 83 -49.68 108.15 1.37
CA SER A 83 -49.50 108.75 0.03
C SER A 83 -50.48 109.87 -0.30
N LYS A 84 -51.47 110.12 0.56
CA LYS A 84 -52.49 111.15 0.36
C LYS A 84 -51.89 112.54 0.56
N THR A 85 -52.21 113.48 -0.34
CA THR A 85 -51.55 114.80 -0.44
C THR A 85 -52.32 115.94 0.23
N TYR A 86 -53.40 115.66 0.98
CA TYR A 86 -54.16 116.69 1.71
C TYR A 86 -53.49 117.05 3.04
N ASP A 87 -53.76 118.25 3.57
CA ASP A 87 -53.23 118.68 4.87
C ASP A 87 -54.00 117.99 6.01
N VAL A 88 -53.33 117.04 6.65
CA VAL A 88 -53.87 116.22 7.73
C VAL A 88 -54.24 117.07 8.96
N LEU A 89 -53.61 118.22 9.13
CA LEU A 89 -53.83 119.13 10.26
C LEU A 89 -54.96 120.13 10.02
N ASP A 90 -55.49 120.23 8.80
CA ASP A 90 -56.62 121.10 8.50
C ASP A 90 -57.94 120.44 8.98
N PRO A 91 -58.62 120.97 10.02
CA PRO A 91 -59.89 120.43 10.49
C PRO A 91 -61.06 120.74 9.55
N ASP A 92 -60.90 121.70 8.63
CA ASP A 92 -61.95 122.10 7.69
C ASP A 92 -62.04 121.15 6.47
N ASP A 93 -61.03 120.28 6.26
CA ASP A 93 -61.03 119.24 5.21
C ASP A 93 -61.64 117.91 5.72
N PRO A 94 -62.80 117.47 5.20
CA PRO A 94 -63.43 116.21 5.61
C PRO A 94 -62.72 114.96 5.06
N THR A 95 -61.88 115.06 4.02
CA THR A 95 -61.35 113.89 3.31
C THR A 95 -60.48 112.96 4.19
N PHE A 96 -59.65 113.52 5.08
CA PHE A 96 -58.87 112.71 6.03
C PHE A 96 -59.75 111.86 6.96
N LYS A 97 -60.90 112.38 7.42
CA LYS A 97 -61.75 111.64 8.37
C LYS A 97 -62.39 110.43 7.70
N GLU A 98 -62.80 110.56 6.44
CA GLU A 98 -63.34 109.45 5.65
C GLU A 98 -62.29 108.38 5.35
N ASP A 99 -61.09 108.78 4.92
CA ASP A 99 -60.02 107.81 4.64
C ASP A 99 -59.48 107.19 5.93
N PHE A 100 -59.51 107.90 7.07
CA PHE A 100 -59.12 107.38 8.38
C PHE A 100 -60.08 106.30 8.88
N VAL A 101 -61.40 106.47 8.69
CA VAL A 101 -62.39 105.43 9.04
C VAL A 101 -62.14 104.15 8.22
N LYS A 102 -61.88 104.29 6.91
CA LYS A 102 -61.52 103.14 6.07
C LYS A 102 -60.24 102.45 6.54
N PHE A 103 -59.23 103.22 6.96
CA PHE A 103 -58.01 102.68 7.54
C PHE A 103 -58.33 101.93 8.84
N GLN A 104 -59.12 102.52 9.74
CA GLN A 104 -59.52 101.92 11.01
C GLN A 104 -60.26 100.59 10.84
N ASP A 105 -61.21 100.49 9.91
CA ASP A 105 -61.91 99.24 9.62
C ASP A 105 -60.96 98.15 9.13
N ARG A 106 -59.98 98.51 8.29
CA ARG A 106 -58.99 97.55 7.79
C ARG A 106 -58.02 97.07 8.87
N ILE A 107 -57.68 97.93 9.84
CA ILE A 107 -56.91 97.53 11.02
C ILE A 107 -57.67 96.52 11.90
N LEU A 108 -58.98 96.73 12.07
CA LEU A 108 -59.83 95.82 12.85
C LEU A 108 -59.89 94.40 12.26
N GLU A 109 -59.88 94.26 10.92
CA GLU A 109 -59.79 92.96 10.25
C GLU A 109 -58.43 92.27 10.51
N LEU A 110 -57.34 93.04 10.53
CA LEU A 110 -55.98 92.52 10.75
C LEU A 110 -55.77 92.05 12.21
N ASP A 111 -56.43 92.67 13.19
CA ASP A 111 -56.39 92.25 14.61
C ASP A 111 -56.99 90.85 14.83
N LEU A 112 -58.04 90.48 14.08
CA LEU A 112 -58.67 89.15 14.15
C LEU A 112 -57.82 88.05 13.49
N ALA A 113 -57.01 88.41 12.48
CA ALA A 113 -56.16 87.46 11.76
C ALA A 113 -54.89 87.04 12.54
N GLY A 114 -54.48 87.86 13.52
CA GLY A 114 -53.26 87.70 14.32
C GLY A 114 -53.38 86.88 15.62
N GLY A 115 -54.56 86.33 15.94
CA GLY A 115 -54.92 85.80 17.26
C GLY A 115 -54.22 84.54 17.81
N ASP A 116 -53.24 83.93 17.12
CA ASP A 116 -52.52 82.76 17.66
C ASP A 116 -50.98 82.83 17.57
N PRO A 117 -50.31 83.55 18.50
CA PRO A 117 -48.88 83.39 18.76
C PRO A 117 -48.53 83.11 20.25
N LEU A 118 -47.36 82.50 20.50
CA LEU A 118 -46.84 82.11 21.82
C LEU A 118 -46.78 83.27 22.84
N ILE A 119 -47.32 83.04 24.04
CA ILE A 119 -47.48 84.03 25.14
C ILE A 119 -46.18 84.77 25.50
N SER A 120 -45.01 84.11 25.45
CA SER A 120 -43.74 84.73 25.84
C SER A 120 -43.19 85.72 24.81
N ILE A 121 -43.68 85.71 23.58
CA ILE A 121 -43.16 86.52 22.47
C ILE A 121 -44.02 87.78 22.23
N VAL A 122 -45.29 87.76 22.65
CA VAL A 122 -46.30 88.76 22.22
C VAL A 122 -46.37 89.99 23.12
N GLY A 123 -45.70 90.02 24.29
CA GLY A 123 -45.50 91.23 25.09
C GLY A 123 -46.75 92.12 25.25
N THR A 124 -46.62 93.43 24.98
CA THR A 124 -47.70 94.43 25.06
C THR A 124 -48.84 94.24 24.05
N VAL A 125 -48.68 93.37 23.04
CA VAL A 125 -49.78 93.05 22.11
C VAL A 125 -50.88 92.23 22.80
N LEU A 126 -50.54 91.51 23.88
CA LEU A 126 -51.51 90.82 24.75
C LEU A 126 -52.39 91.79 25.56
N ASP A 127 -52.02 93.06 25.69
CA ASP A 127 -52.80 94.06 26.42
C ASP A 127 -53.99 94.58 25.59
N ARG A 128 -54.06 94.25 24.29
CA ARG A 128 -55.23 94.57 23.45
C ARG A 128 -56.46 93.81 23.96
N PRO A 129 -57.59 94.49 24.19
CA PRO A 129 -58.72 93.94 24.95
C PRO A 129 -59.28 92.62 24.40
N LYS A 130 -59.32 92.44 23.08
CA LYS A 130 -59.81 91.20 22.45
C LYS A 130 -58.81 90.03 22.51
N ILE A 131 -57.51 90.31 22.41
CA ILE A 131 -56.45 89.29 22.51
C ILE A 131 -56.33 88.82 23.97
N ARG A 132 -56.49 89.74 24.93
CA ARG A 132 -56.46 89.45 26.37
C ARG A 132 -57.52 88.43 26.81
N GLU A 133 -58.75 88.55 26.31
CA GLU A 133 -59.84 87.62 26.66
C GLU A 133 -59.53 86.18 26.20
N GLU A 134 -58.97 86.02 25.00
CA GLU A 134 -58.70 84.71 24.40
C GLU A 134 -57.52 83.97 25.08
N PHE A 135 -56.51 84.71 25.56
CA PHE A 135 -55.32 84.13 26.19
C PHE A 135 -55.47 83.82 27.69
N THR A 136 -56.46 84.40 28.37
CA THR A 136 -56.67 84.20 29.82
C THR A 136 -56.91 82.72 30.19
N GLY A 137 -57.59 81.95 29.33
CA GLY A 137 -57.81 80.51 29.54
C GLY A 137 -56.53 79.65 29.47
N LYS A 138 -55.55 80.04 28.66
CA LYS A 138 -54.29 79.30 28.45
C LYS A 138 -53.35 79.40 29.68
N TYR A 139 -53.41 80.48 30.46
CA TYR A 139 -52.62 80.63 31.69
C TYR A 139 -52.98 79.62 32.79
N ARG A 140 -54.26 79.21 32.88
CA ARG A 140 -54.69 78.20 33.87
C ARG A 140 -54.15 76.80 33.54
N GLN A 141 -54.02 76.47 32.26
CA GLN A 141 -53.42 75.21 31.83
C GLN A 141 -51.92 75.14 32.15
N ILE A 142 -51.19 76.26 32.00
CA ILE A 142 -49.77 76.34 32.39
C ILE A 142 -49.60 76.11 33.90
N LEU A 143 -50.47 76.69 34.73
CA LEU A 143 -50.44 76.45 36.18
C LEU A 143 -50.58 74.96 36.52
N TYR A 144 -51.52 74.25 35.88
CA TYR A 144 -51.71 72.82 36.08
C TYR A 144 -50.45 72.01 35.71
N MET A 145 -49.82 72.32 34.57
CA MET A 145 -48.60 71.63 34.14
C MET A 145 -47.42 71.85 35.08
N ILE A 146 -47.31 73.04 35.69
CA ILE A 146 -46.25 73.32 36.68
C ILE A 146 -46.52 72.60 38.00
N ASP A 147 -47.79 72.49 38.40
CA ASP A 147 -48.18 71.73 39.60
C ASP A 147 -47.92 70.22 39.46
N GLU A 148 -48.18 69.65 38.28
CA GLU A 148 -47.85 68.26 37.95
C GLU A 148 -46.33 68.02 38.01
N GLU A 149 -45.53 68.95 37.49
CA GLU A 149 -44.07 68.84 37.52
C GLU A 149 -43.49 69.00 38.94
N LEU A 150 -44.10 69.85 39.78
CA LEU A 150 -43.74 69.94 41.20
C LEU A 150 -44.04 68.64 41.94
N SER A 151 -45.22 68.06 41.70
CA SER A 151 -45.63 66.78 42.29
C SER A 151 -44.67 65.66 41.90
N THR A 152 -44.27 65.62 40.62
CA THR A 152 -43.26 64.67 40.13
C THR A 152 -41.91 64.82 40.85
N CYS A 153 -41.48 66.06 41.13
CA CYS A 153 -40.24 66.30 41.87
C CYS A 153 -40.34 65.88 43.34
N GLU A 154 -41.50 66.06 43.98
CA GLU A 154 -41.78 65.57 45.34
C GLU A 154 -41.75 64.04 45.42
N ASP A 155 -42.35 63.35 44.44
CA ASP A 155 -42.35 61.89 44.36
C ASP A 155 -40.93 61.32 44.19
N ILE A 156 -40.11 61.94 43.32
CA ILE A 156 -38.70 61.55 43.13
C ILE A 156 -37.90 61.72 44.42
N TYR A 157 -38.15 62.79 45.17
CA TYR A 157 -37.49 63.03 46.46
C TYR A 157 -37.85 61.92 47.47
N GLU A 158 -39.14 61.63 47.66
CA GLU A 158 -39.59 60.66 48.66
C GLU A 158 -39.08 59.24 48.33
N MET A 159 -39.13 58.84 47.05
CA MET A 159 -38.60 57.55 46.60
C MET A 159 -37.11 57.39 46.94
N GLN A 160 -36.30 58.42 46.71
CA GLN A 160 -34.86 58.39 47.00
C GLN A 160 -34.59 58.41 48.51
N MET A 161 -35.40 59.11 49.30
CA MET A 161 -35.27 59.09 50.77
C MET A 161 -35.63 57.72 51.36
N GLU A 162 -36.61 57.01 50.79
CA GLU A 162 -36.94 55.65 51.22
C GLU A 162 -35.79 54.67 50.93
N HIS A 163 -35.14 54.79 49.75
CA HIS A 163 -33.95 54.01 49.42
C HIS A 163 -32.78 54.31 50.37
N TYR A 164 -32.51 55.59 50.64
CA TYR A 164 -31.46 56.00 51.58
C TYR A 164 -31.67 55.43 53.00
N ARG A 165 -32.92 55.35 53.47
CA ARG A 165 -33.25 54.76 54.78
C ARG A 165 -33.02 53.24 54.84
N LYS A 166 -33.23 52.52 53.73
CA LYS A 166 -33.04 51.06 53.67
C LYS A 166 -31.58 50.66 53.48
N ASP A 167 -30.89 51.31 52.55
CA ASP A 167 -29.59 50.86 52.05
C ASP A 167 -28.43 51.79 52.44
N GLY A 168 -28.70 52.90 53.14
CA GLY A 168 -27.70 53.88 53.60
C GLY A 168 -27.09 54.74 52.50
N HIS A 169 -27.51 54.58 51.24
CA HIS A 169 -27.06 55.34 50.09
C HIS A 169 -28.24 55.63 49.14
N ILE A 170 -28.13 56.69 48.34
CA ILE A 170 -29.12 57.01 47.31
C ILE A 170 -28.79 56.28 45.99
N PHE A 171 -29.80 56.10 45.14
CA PHE A 171 -29.60 55.49 43.83
C PHE A 171 -29.07 56.54 42.83
N VAL A 172 -27.75 56.51 42.61
CA VAL A 172 -27.01 57.45 41.75
C VAL A 172 -26.01 56.72 40.86
N ASP A 173 -25.47 57.44 39.86
CA ASP A 173 -24.50 56.93 38.90
C ASP A 173 -23.30 56.26 39.59
N ARG A 174 -23.04 54.99 39.25
CA ARG A 174 -21.93 54.17 39.78
C ARG A 174 -20.56 54.81 39.60
N SER A 175 -20.42 55.73 38.65
CA SER A 175 -19.16 56.39 38.34
C SER A 175 -18.84 57.55 39.30
N ALA A 176 -19.79 58.11 40.04
CA ALA A 176 -19.57 59.25 40.93
C ALA A 176 -19.34 58.80 42.38
N PRO A 177 -18.46 59.48 43.14
CA PRO A 177 -18.28 59.17 44.56
C PRO A 177 -19.56 59.44 45.38
N PRO A 178 -19.79 58.71 46.49
CA PRO A 178 -21.05 58.73 47.22
C PRO A 178 -21.51 60.13 47.64
N VAL A 179 -20.63 60.96 48.20
CA VAL A 179 -21.00 62.30 48.71
C VAL A 179 -21.27 63.27 47.56
N THR A 180 -20.37 63.31 46.58
CA THR A 180 -20.53 64.14 45.38
C THR A 180 -21.80 63.79 44.61
N ALA A 181 -22.13 62.50 44.48
CA ALA A 181 -23.29 62.03 43.76
C ALA A 181 -24.60 62.47 44.45
N CYS A 182 -24.64 62.44 45.78
CA CYS A 182 -25.73 63.00 46.59
C CYS A 182 -25.94 64.49 46.34
N ILE A 183 -24.89 65.28 46.46
CA ILE A 183 -24.96 66.74 46.28
C ILE A 183 -25.39 67.07 44.85
N ARG A 184 -24.84 66.37 43.85
CA ARG A 184 -25.21 66.55 42.44
C ARG A 184 -26.68 66.24 42.18
N TRP A 185 -27.21 65.16 42.76
CA TRP A 185 -28.63 64.81 42.63
C TRP A 185 -29.54 65.89 43.24
N VAL A 186 -29.19 66.37 44.44
CA VAL A 186 -29.92 67.47 45.10
C VAL A 186 -29.92 68.73 44.21
N LEU A 187 -28.76 69.10 43.66
CA LEU A 187 -28.63 70.26 42.78
C LEU A 187 -29.44 70.10 41.49
N GLN A 188 -29.48 68.90 40.90
CA GLN A 188 -30.27 68.62 39.70
C GLN A 188 -31.77 68.77 39.95
N LEU A 189 -32.28 68.18 41.05
CA LEU A 189 -33.70 68.28 41.38
C LEU A 189 -34.09 69.72 41.73
N THR A 190 -33.22 70.44 42.44
CA THR A 190 -33.37 71.87 42.72
C THR A 190 -33.45 72.70 41.44
N ASN A 191 -32.51 72.53 40.51
CA ASN A 191 -32.47 73.31 39.26
C ASN A 191 -33.67 73.01 38.34
N ARG A 192 -34.12 71.75 38.29
CA ARG A 192 -35.27 71.31 37.48
C ARG A 192 -36.52 72.09 37.84
N ILE A 193 -36.84 72.21 39.13
CA ILE A 193 -38.09 72.82 39.58
C ILE A 193 -37.99 74.33 39.81
N THR A 194 -36.78 74.84 40.10
CA THR A 194 -36.56 76.28 40.34
C THR A 194 -36.84 77.13 39.10
N THR A 195 -36.47 76.66 37.91
CA THR A 195 -36.59 77.46 36.67
C THR A 195 -38.04 77.73 36.26
N PRO A 196 -38.92 76.71 36.16
CA PRO A 196 -40.33 76.92 35.82
C PRO A 196 -41.07 77.77 36.85
N ILE A 197 -40.79 77.58 38.14
CA ILE A 197 -41.50 78.30 39.22
C ILE A 197 -41.06 79.76 39.32
N LYS A 198 -39.77 80.07 39.14
CA LYS A 198 -39.31 81.46 39.05
C LYS A 198 -39.94 82.18 37.86
N GLN A 199 -40.03 81.52 36.70
CA GLN A 199 -40.70 82.09 35.53
C GLN A 199 -42.20 82.33 35.79
N PHE A 200 -42.88 81.38 36.43
CA PHE A 200 -44.28 81.54 36.83
C PHE A 200 -44.49 82.74 37.78
N GLN A 201 -43.60 82.92 38.77
CA GLN A 201 -43.65 84.06 39.70
C GLN A 201 -43.44 85.41 39.01
N THR A 202 -42.76 85.46 37.87
CA THR A 202 -42.56 86.71 37.10
C THR A 202 -43.75 87.10 36.21
N LEU A 203 -44.76 86.23 36.05
CA LEU A 203 -45.92 86.52 35.20
C LEU A 203 -46.82 87.59 35.86
N GLN A 204 -47.09 88.69 35.15
CA GLN A 204 -48.02 89.74 35.58
C GLN A 204 -49.49 89.37 35.28
N HIS A 205 -49.94 88.19 35.73
CA HIS A 205 -51.31 87.70 35.51
C HIS A 205 -52.00 87.36 36.85
N PRO A 206 -53.31 87.62 37.02
CA PRO A 206 -54.04 87.32 38.28
C PRO A 206 -53.98 85.85 38.72
N VAL A 207 -53.73 84.92 37.79
CA VAL A 207 -53.56 83.47 38.08
C VAL A 207 -52.38 83.20 39.01
N VAL A 208 -51.34 84.04 39.03
CA VAL A 208 -50.21 83.89 39.97
C VAL A 208 -50.64 84.20 41.41
N GLN A 209 -51.59 85.11 41.59
CA GLN A 209 -52.16 85.49 42.89
C GLN A 209 -53.38 84.63 43.29
N SER A 210 -53.72 83.61 42.48
CA SER A 210 -54.76 82.66 42.82
C SER A 210 -54.36 81.79 44.03
N GLU A 211 -55.37 81.19 44.68
CA GLU A 211 -55.15 80.22 45.77
C GLU A 211 -54.30 79.03 45.30
N GLU A 212 -54.55 78.56 44.08
CA GLU A 212 -53.84 77.49 43.40
C GLU A 212 -52.36 77.86 43.14
N GLY A 213 -52.10 79.08 42.66
CA GLY A 213 -50.74 79.59 42.43
C GLY A 213 -49.94 79.85 43.71
N SER A 214 -50.60 80.30 44.78
CA SER A 214 -49.96 80.51 46.09
C SER A 214 -49.59 79.18 46.75
N SER A 215 -50.46 78.17 46.65
CA SER A 215 -50.21 76.80 47.14
C SER A 215 -48.97 76.17 46.48
N LEU A 216 -48.85 76.29 45.15
CA LEU A 216 -47.69 75.83 44.38
C LEU A 216 -46.36 76.40 44.91
N VAL A 217 -46.32 77.70 45.21
CA VAL A 217 -45.12 78.37 45.71
C VAL A 217 -44.75 77.89 47.12
N VAL A 218 -45.73 77.62 47.99
CA VAL A 218 -45.48 77.10 49.34
C VAL A 218 -44.87 75.69 49.28
N ARG A 219 -45.48 74.78 48.50
CA ARG A 219 -44.98 73.42 48.29
C ARG A 219 -43.55 73.40 47.75
N TYR A 220 -43.26 74.25 46.76
CA TYR A 220 -41.91 74.41 46.22
C TYR A 220 -40.90 74.85 47.28
N ASN A 221 -41.22 75.87 48.09
CA ASN A 221 -40.33 76.32 49.15
C ASN A 221 -40.06 75.22 50.19
N GLU A 222 -41.05 74.39 50.48
CA GLU A 222 -40.88 73.25 51.39
C GLU A 222 -39.97 72.16 50.79
N LEU A 223 -40.15 71.79 49.53
CA LEU A 223 -39.28 70.83 48.83
C LEU A 223 -37.82 71.32 48.79
N ILE A 224 -37.60 72.60 48.48
CA ILE A 224 -36.26 73.20 48.47
C ILE A 224 -35.62 73.18 49.86
N ARG A 225 -36.39 73.42 50.93
CA ARG A 225 -35.89 73.33 52.31
C ARG A 225 -35.44 71.90 52.64
N LYS A 226 -36.28 70.90 52.33
CA LYS A 226 -35.97 69.47 52.56
C LYS A 226 -34.71 69.02 51.81
N LEU A 227 -34.54 69.50 50.58
CA LEU A 227 -33.36 69.22 49.76
C LEU A 227 -32.07 69.81 50.35
N LYS A 228 -32.09 71.06 50.79
CA LYS A 228 -30.94 71.73 51.42
C LYS A 228 -30.53 71.11 52.76
N GLU A 229 -31.51 70.70 53.57
CA GLU A 229 -31.24 70.01 54.85
C GLU A 229 -30.55 68.66 54.63
N PHE A 230 -30.98 67.93 53.60
CA PHE A 230 -30.36 66.66 53.21
C PHE A 230 -28.92 66.84 52.69
N GLU A 231 -28.70 67.80 51.79
CA GLU A 231 -27.37 68.15 51.28
C GLU A 231 -26.38 68.44 52.42
N LYS A 232 -26.78 69.32 53.35
CA LYS A 232 -25.96 69.70 54.50
C LYS A 232 -25.65 68.50 55.40
N SER A 233 -26.63 67.66 55.71
CA SER A 233 -26.43 66.50 56.58
C SER A 233 -25.41 65.50 56.02
N ILE A 234 -25.41 65.28 54.70
CA ILE A 234 -24.47 64.37 54.04
C ILE A 234 -23.05 64.96 54.04
N PHE A 235 -22.92 66.25 53.74
CA PHE A 235 -21.64 66.95 53.73
C PHE A 235 -21.00 67.01 55.13
N ASP A 236 -21.77 67.38 56.15
CA ASP A 236 -21.27 67.49 57.54
C ASP A 236 -20.75 66.14 58.07
N LYS A 237 -21.48 65.04 57.79
CA LYS A 237 -21.04 63.69 58.16
C LYS A 237 -19.72 63.32 57.50
N TRP A 238 -19.59 63.60 56.21
CA TRP A 238 -18.36 63.36 55.47
C TRP A 238 -17.19 64.17 56.03
N ALA A 239 -17.37 65.49 56.19
CA ALA A 239 -16.34 66.41 56.63
C ALA A 239 -15.69 66.02 57.97
N VAL A 240 -16.47 65.47 58.91
CA VAL A 240 -15.96 64.96 60.20
C VAL A 240 -15.15 63.67 60.06
N THR A 241 -15.51 62.81 59.12
CA THR A 241 -14.88 61.48 58.95
C THR A 241 -13.65 61.46 58.05
N VAL A 242 -13.45 62.49 57.22
CA VAL A 242 -12.37 62.53 56.22
C VAL A 242 -10.98 62.45 56.85
N GLU A 243 -10.74 63.22 57.91
CA GLU A 243 -9.42 63.30 58.56
C GLU A 243 -9.01 61.97 59.17
N SER A 244 -9.86 61.35 59.99
CA SER A 244 -9.59 60.04 60.61
C SER A 244 -9.42 58.93 59.57
N THR A 245 -10.22 58.97 58.50
CA THR A 245 -10.16 57.96 57.42
C THR A 245 -8.87 58.07 56.62
N ILE A 246 -8.33 59.27 56.42
CA ILE A 246 -7.04 59.45 55.73
C ILE A 246 -5.89 58.88 56.57
N GLU A 247 -5.83 59.21 57.86
CA GLU A 247 -4.73 58.79 58.74
C GLU A 247 -4.70 57.26 58.94
N GLU A 248 -5.85 56.67 59.30
CA GLU A 248 -5.95 55.22 59.52
C GLU A 248 -5.59 54.38 58.29
N ASN A 249 -5.81 54.90 57.09
CA ASN A 249 -5.54 54.18 55.84
C ASN A 249 -4.14 54.42 55.28
N LEU A 250 -3.51 55.58 55.54
CA LEU A 250 -2.15 55.86 55.10
C LEU A 250 -1.09 55.16 55.97
N ASP A 251 -1.41 54.84 57.22
CA ASP A 251 -0.53 54.09 58.13
C ASP A 251 -0.55 52.57 57.88
N LYS A 252 -1.38 52.11 56.93
CA LYS A 252 -1.38 50.72 56.51
C LYS A 252 -0.14 50.40 55.64
N PRO A 253 0.36 49.15 55.67
CA PRO A 253 1.48 48.74 54.83
C PRO A 253 1.13 48.81 53.34
N LEU A 254 2.14 48.91 52.47
CA LEU A 254 1.94 49.10 51.03
C LEU A 254 1.31 47.88 50.33
N ILE A 255 1.69 46.67 50.76
CA ILE A 255 1.29 45.39 50.14
C ILE A 255 0.83 44.42 51.23
N VAL A 256 -0.18 43.61 50.94
CA VAL A 256 -0.66 42.55 51.85
C VAL A 256 -0.69 41.22 51.11
N ARG A 257 -0.29 40.14 51.79
CA ARG A 257 -0.47 38.77 51.32
C ARG A 257 -1.90 38.31 51.58
N LYS A 258 -2.56 37.79 50.54
CA LYS A 258 -3.94 37.32 50.65
C LYS A 258 -4.03 36.07 51.54
N ARG A 259 -5.00 36.01 52.45
CA ARG A 259 -5.19 34.85 53.35
C ARG A 259 -5.36 33.57 52.51
N ASN A 260 -4.53 32.55 52.80
CA ASN A 260 -4.45 31.24 52.13
C ASN A 260 -3.79 31.20 50.74
N SER A 261 -3.15 32.27 50.26
CA SER A 261 -2.37 32.23 49.02
C SER A 261 -1.10 33.09 49.12
N SER A 262 0.00 32.67 48.52
CA SER A 262 1.24 33.48 48.41
C SER A 262 1.11 34.68 47.44
N GLU A 263 -0.12 35.04 47.05
CA GLU A 263 -0.39 36.15 46.13
C GLU A 263 -0.37 37.49 46.87
N LEU A 264 0.26 38.46 46.22
CA LEU A 264 0.36 39.84 46.70
C LEU A 264 -0.81 40.66 46.19
N VAL A 265 -1.33 41.54 47.04
CA VAL A 265 -2.38 42.51 46.71
C VAL A 265 -1.96 43.90 47.18
N LEU A 266 -2.22 44.92 46.37
CA LEU A 266 -1.98 46.30 46.75
C LEU A 266 -2.91 46.68 47.92
N ASN A 267 -2.35 47.25 48.97
CA ASN A 267 -3.11 47.64 50.16
C ASN A 267 -3.39 49.15 50.19
N PHE A 268 -4.00 49.65 49.11
CA PHE A 268 -4.50 51.03 49.03
C PHE A 268 -6.02 51.03 49.20
N SER A 269 -6.53 51.69 50.24
CA SER A 269 -7.96 51.62 50.58
C SER A 269 -8.84 52.26 49.48
N PRO A 270 -9.96 51.63 49.09
CA PRO A 270 -10.97 52.24 48.23
C PRO A 270 -11.52 53.57 48.76
N ASP A 271 -11.49 53.76 50.07
CA ASP A 271 -11.94 54.99 50.73
C ASP A 271 -11.02 56.17 50.39
N LEU A 272 -9.71 55.95 50.30
CA LEU A 272 -8.75 56.98 49.88
C LEU A 272 -8.97 57.41 48.43
N PHE A 273 -9.26 56.46 47.53
CA PHE A 273 -9.64 56.79 46.15
C PHE A 273 -10.95 57.57 46.09
N SER A 274 -11.93 57.22 46.92
CA SER A 274 -13.22 57.92 46.99
C SER A 274 -13.02 59.35 47.47
N ILE A 275 -12.24 59.57 48.53
CA ILE A 275 -11.91 60.90 49.06
C ILE A 275 -11.17 61.76 48.03
N LEU A 276 -10.18 61.22 47.32
CA LEU A 276 -9.47 61.97 46.26
C LEU A 276 -10.42 62.45 45.17
N ARG A 277 -11.38 61.62 44.78
CA ARG A 277 -12.40 61.96 43.77
C ARG A 277 -13.44 62.91 44.34
N GLU A 278 -13.85 62.76 45.61
CA GLU A 278 -14.78 63.66 46.30
C GLU A 278 -14.19 65.06 46.39
N VAL A 279 -12.96 65.21 46.89
CA VAL A 279 -12.28 66.51 46.97
C VAL A 279 -12.13 67.15 45.59
N HIS A 280 -11.78 66.36 44.56
CA HIS A 280 -11.69 66.85 43.18
C HIS A 280 -13.03 67.42 42.67
N TYR A 281 -14.13 66.66 42.82
CA TYR A 281 -15.43 67.09 42.33
C TYR A 281 -16.07 68.20 43.18
N LEU A 282 -15.88 68.18 44.51
CA LEU A 282 -16.35 69.24 45.41
C LEU A 282 -15.65 70.57 45.09
N ARG A 283 -14.35 70.53 44.76
CA ARG A 283 -13.61 71.71 44.27
C ARG A 283 -14.16 72.23 42.94
N LEU A 284 -14.55 71.32 42.04
CA LEU A 284 -15.16 71.69 40.75
C LEU A 284 -16.59 72.25 40.91
N MET A 285 -17.29 71.88 41.99
CA MET A 285 -18.60 72.41 42.37
C MET A 285 -18.53 73.71 43.20
N GLU A 286 -17.34 74.26 43.43
CA GLU A 286 -17.09 75.51 44.18
C GLU A 286 -17.61 75.49 45.65
N ILE A 287 -17.66 74.32 46.29
CA ILE A 287 -18.04 74.20 47.71
C ILE A 287 -16.86 74.60 48.58
N ALA A 288 -17.02 75.65 49.39
CA ALA A 288 -15.93 76.30 50.12
C ALA A 288 -15.53 75.64 51.46
N GLU A 289 -16.37 74.75 52.02
CA GLU A 289 -16.19 74.18 53.37
C GLU A 289 -15.43 72.84 53.40
N ILE A 290 -14.58 72.56 52.40
CA ILE A 290 -13.83 71.30 52.32
C ILE A 290 -12.76 71.25 53.44
N PRO A 291 -12.62 70.15 54.21
CA PRO A 291 -11.59 70.01 55.23
C PRO A 291 -10.16 70.17 54.68
N GLU A 292 -9.31 70.92 55.40
CA GLU A 292 -7.92 71.25 55.02
C GLU A 292 -7.08 70.00 54.74
N ARG A 293 -7.19 68.97 55.60
CA ARG A 293 -6.50 67.69 55.44
C ARG A 293 -6.85 66.96 54.14
N GLY A 294 -8.10 67.08 53.67
CA GLY A 294 -8.54 66.52 52.39
C GLY A 294 -7.92 67.23 51.19
N LEU A 295 -7.70 68.55 51.29
CA LEU A 295 -7.02 69.34 50.25
C LEU A 295 -5.54 68.98 50.16
N GLU A 296 -4.84 68.90 51.30
CA GLU A 296 -3.43 68.46 51.35
C GLU A 296 -3.24 67.07 50.75
N PHE A 297 -4.15 66.15 51.03
CA PHE A 297 -4.12 64.79 50.46
C PHE A 297 -4.32 64.80 48.94
N SER A 298 -5.19 65.69 48.42
CA SER A 298 -5.43 65.87 46.99
C SER A 298 -4.20 66.40 46.25
N GLU A 299 -3.40 67.28 46.87
CA GLU A 299 -2.14 67.78 46.26
C GLU A 299 -1.12 66.65 46.03
N LYS A 300 -1.09 65.65 46.92
CA LYS A 300 -0.25 64.46 46.79
C LYS A 300 -0.84 63.37 45.87
N SER A 301 -2.00 63.59 45.25
CA SER A 301 -2.71 62.60 44.43
C SER A 301 -1.87 62.01 43.29
N ASN A 302 -1.09 62.85 42.59
CA ASN A 302 -0.24 62.39 41.49
C ASN A 302 0.87 61.44 41.95
N ILE A 303 1.37 61.65 43.17
CA ILE A 303 2.41 60.81 43.78
C ILE A 303 1.81 59.44 44.13
N PHE A 304 0.68 59.41 44.84
CA PHE A 304 -0.01 58.15 45.18
C PHE A 304 -0.46 57.38 43.94
N ARG A 305 -0.91 58.07 42.89
CA ARG A 305 -1.25 57.43 41.61
C ARG A 305 -0.03 56.80 40.93
N SER A 306 1.13 57.46 40.98
CA SER A 306 2.38 56.89 40.47
C SER A 306 2.78 55.64 41.28
N TYR A 307 2.62 55.71 42.61
CA TYR A 307 2.91 54.62 43.52
C TYR A 307 2.03 53.40 43.27
N THR A 308 0.70 53.60 43.18
CA THR A 308 -0.25 52.50 42.93
C THR A 308 0.02 51.84 41.59
N LEU A 309 0.22 52.60 40.51
CA LEU A 309 0.47 52.05 39.17
C LEU A 309 1.76 51.22 39.09
N ASN A 310 2.83 51.67 39.75
CA ASN A 310 4.11 50.95 39.73
C ASN A 310 4.05 49.67 40.59
N LEU A 311 3.45 49.74 41.77
CA LEU A 311 3.28 48.58 42.64
C LEU A 311 2.32 47.56 42.05
N GLU A 312 1.19 47.99 41.46
CA GLU A 312 0.24 47.11 40.78
C GLU A 312 0.90 46.31 39.67
N LYS A 313 1.68 46.95 38.79
CA LYS A 313 2.43 46.25 37.74
C LYS A 313 3.45 45.27 38.30
N THR A 314 4.17 45.67 39.34
CA THR A 314 5.20 44.81 39.97
C THR A 314 4.56 43.58 40.61
N ILE A 315 3.43 43.77 41.31
CA ILE A 315 2.61 42.70 41.91
C ILE A 315 2.04 41.79 40.82
N GLU A 316 1.54 42.36 39.72
CA GLU A 316 1.02 41.60 38.58
C GLU A 316 2.09 40.69 37.99
N TRP A 317 3.29 41.22 37.74
CA TRP A 317 4.44 40.45 37.23
C TRP A 317 4.85 39.34 38.20
N TYR A 318 5.01 39.66 39.47
CA TYR A 318 5.37 38.65 40.48
C TYR A 318 4.32 37.52 40.58
N ASN A 319 3.04 37.88 40.66
CA ASN A 319 1.96 36.90 40.72
C ASN A 319 1.89 36.06 39.42
N LYS A 320 2.18 36.67 38.26
CA LYS A 320 2.22 35.97 36.97
C LYS A 320 3.36 34.95 36.90
N ILE A 321 4.54 35.27 37.44
CA ILE A 321 5.65 34.29 37.60
C ILE A 321 5.17 33.13 38.48
N ARG A 322 4.64 33.41 39.67
CA ARG A 322 4.18 32.37 40.62
C ARG A 322 3.06 31.48 40.06
N ARG A 323 2.16 32.01 39.23
CA ARG A 323 1.04 31.27 38.63
C ARG A 323 1.44 30.41 37.42
N ASN A 324 2.36 30.91 36.58
CA ASN A 324 2.63 30.29 35.28
C ASN A 324 3.87 29.39 35.26
N CYS A 325 4.78 29.52 36.23
CA CYS A 325 5.98 28.69 36.27
C CYS A 325 5.65 27.28 36.80
N THR A 326 6.18 26.28 36.12
CA THR A 326 6.11 24.88 36.59
C THR A 326 7.03 24.68 37.79
N ALA A 327 6.81 23.60 38.55
CA ALA A 327 7.62 23.29 39.74
C ALA A 327 9.13 23.19 39.43
N VAL A 328 9.48 22.70 38.24
CA VAL A 328 10.87 22.53 37.82
C VAL A 328 11.53 23.87 37.49
N GLU A 329 10.78 24.78 36.86
CA GLU A 329 11.24 26.15 36.59
C GLU A 329 11.37 26.95 37.88
N LEU A 330 10.45 26.78 38.84
CA LEU A 330 10.48 27.45 40.14
C LEU A 330 11.72 27.07 40.96
N GLU A 331 12.20 25.84 40.87
CA GLU A 331 13.45 25.43 41.56
C GLU A 331 14.69 26.10 40.96
N LEU A 332 14.71 26.34 39.64
CA LEU A 332 15.82 27.06 38.98
C LEU A 332 15.88 28.54 39.37
N ILE A 333 14.72 29.20 39.52
CA ILE A 333 14.64 30.64 39.89
C ILE A 333 14.44 30.87 41.39
N LYS A 334 14.56 29.82 42.21
CA LYS A 334 14.27 29.87 43.66
C LYS A 334 15.13 30.90 44.40
N GLY A 335 16.38 31.05 44.00
CA GLY A 335 17.30 32.05 44.55
C GLY A 335 16.84 33.48 44.26
N GLU A 336 16.47 33.76 43.02
CA GLU A 336 15.96 35.08 42.59
C GLU A 336 14.62 35.40 43.26
N ILE A 337 13.71 34.41 43.35
CA ILE A 337 12.43 34.57 44.07
C ILE A 337 12.67 34.88 45.56
N LYS A 338 13.60 34.19 46.21
CA LYS A 338 13.89 34.43 47.63
C LYS A 338 14.43 35.86 47.85
N MET A 339 15.32 36.33 46.99
CA MET A 339 15.82 37.70 47.02
C MET A 339 14.68 38.72 46.85
N ILE A 340 13.74 38.45 45.95
CA ILE A 340 12.55 39.31 45.77
C ILE A 340 11.63 39.23 47.00
N ASP A 341 11.44 38.06 47.60
CA ASP A 341 10.64 37.86 48.81
C ASP A 341 11.22 38.64 50.01
N GLU A 342 12.54 38.63 50.19
CA GLU A 342 13.25 39.43 51.22
C GLU A 342 13.06 40.95 50.99
N LEU A 343 13.05 41.40 49.73
CA LEU A 343 12.74 42.80 49.41
C LEU A 343 11.26 43.14 49.66
N LEU A 344 10.35 42.17 49.45
CA LEU A 344 8.91 42.33 49.65
C LEU A 344 8.50 42.39 51.12
N GLU A 345 9.19 41.67 52.02
CA GLU A 345 8.93 41.71 53.47
C GLU A 345 9.00 43.14 54.02
N ARG A 346 9.95 43.92 53.51
CA ARG A 346 10.09 45.34 53.87
C ARG A 346 8.86 46.19 53.49
N ALA A 347 8.14 45.84 52.44
CA ALA A 347 6.88 46.51 52.05
C ALA A 347 5.63 45.96 52.72
N THR A 348 5.68 44.76 53.31
CA THR A 348 4.55 44.19 54.05
C THR A 348 4.57 44.62 55.52
N ASP A 349 5.75 44.84 56.10
CA ASP A 349 5.90 44.96 57.56
C ASP A 349 6.40 46.34 58.02
N GLU A 350 7.24 47.03 57.22
CA GLU A 350 7.92 48.26 57.65
C GLU A 350 7.43 49.53 56.94
N LEU A 351 7.16 49.48 55.63
CA LEU A 351 6.81 50.66 54.84
C LEU A 351 5.30 50.94 54.82
N THR A 352 4.93 52.18 55.13
CA THR A 352 3.56 52.72 55.01
C THR A 352 3.47 53.76 53.89
N TRP A 353 2.24 54.14 53.50
CA TRP A 353 2.02 55.14 52.44
C TRP A 353 2.56 56.55 52.78
N ASN A 354 2.84 56.82 54.06
CA ASN A 354 3.42 58.08 54.54
C ASN A 354 4.96 58.12 54.56
N SER A 355 5.63 57.02 54.25
CA SER A 355 7.09 56.91 54.34
C SER A 355 7.80 57.68 53.20
N GLU A 356 8.94 58.33 53.48
CA GLU A 356 9.67 59.16 52.48
C GLU A 356 10.44 58.31 51.44
N ASP A 357 10.92 57.12 51.82
CA ASP A 357 11.77 56.25 50.99
C ASP A 357 11.01 55.40 49.94
N VAL A 358 9.70 55.62 49.81
CA VAL A 358 8.79 54.74 49.05
C VAL A 358 9.10 54.74 47.54
N THR A 359 9.57 55.86 46.99
CA THR A 359 9.97 55.95 45.57
C THR A 359 11.24 55.16 45.26
N GLU A 360 12.27 55.27 46.10
CA GLU A 360 13.55 54.57 45.91
C GLU A 360 13.36 53.05 46.09
N TYR A 361 12.58 52.66 47.10
CA TYR A 361 12.18 51.27 47.31
C TYR A 361 11.49 50.67 46.09
N MET A 362 10.52 51.39 45.49
CA MET A 362 9.80 50.91 44.30
C MET A 362 10.73 50.64 43.11
N MET A 363 11.70 51.52 42.87
CA MET A 363 12.67 51.29 41.80
C MET A 363 13.53 50.05 42.08
N LYS A 364 13.93 49.86 43.34
CA LYS A 364 14.76 48.73 43.78
C LYS A 364 14.07 47.37 43.65
N ILE A 365 12.76 47.29 43.93
CA ILE A 365 12.00 46.04 43.76
C ILE A 365 11.55 45.78 42.32
N ARG A 366 11.22 46.85 41.57
CA ARG A 366 10.69 46.72 40.22
C ARG A 366 11.71 46.16 39.24
N GLN A 367 12.97 46.56 39.36
CA GLN A 367 14.01 46.15 38.42
C GLN A 367 14.26 44.62 38.44
N PRO A 368 14.49 43.95 39.59
CA PRO A 368 14.62 42.50 39.64
C PRO A 368 13.36 41.75 39.15
N VAL A 369 12.17 42.24 39.51
CA VAL A 369 10.90 41.60 39.10
C VAL A 369 10.68 41.71 37.59
N ASP A 370 10.98 42.86 36.98
CA ASP A 370 10.87 43.07 35.53
C ASP A 370 11.84 42.18 34.76
N GLN A 371 13.11 42.13 35.18
CA GLN A 371 14.13 41.29 34.55
C GLN A 371 13.74 39.80 34.60
N LEU A 372 13.31 39.32 35.78
CA LEU A 372 12.87 37.93 35.94
C LEU A 372 11.60 37.64 35.13
N GLN A 373 10.63 38.56 35.11
CA GLN A 373 9.40 38.39 34.33
C GLN A 373 9.67 38.36 32.82
N GLN A 374 10.59 39.17 32.30
CA GLN A 374 10.96 39.17 30.88
C GLN A 374 11.63 37.84 30.48
N ARG A 375 12.59 37.37 31.30
CA ARG A 375 13.24 36.06 31.12
C ARG A 375 12.23 34.92 31.17
N MET A 376 11.38 34.88 32.19
CA MET A 376 10.35 33.84 32.33
C MET A 376 9.31 33.87 31.22
N ASN A 377 8.88 35.05 30.76
CA ASN A 377 7.94 35.12 29.64
C ASN A 377 8.55 34.56 28.35
N SER A 378 9.85 34.81 28.12
CA SER A 378 10.59 34.27 26.98
C SER A 378 10.72 32.74 27.08
N ILE A 379 11.07 32.21 28.26
CA ILE A 379 11.14 30.76 28.51
C ILE A 379 9.77 30.08 28.27
N GLN A 380 8.69 30.66 28.79
CA GLN A 380 7.34 30.14 28.61
C GLN A 380 6.89 30.18 27.14
N ASN A 381 7.27 31.21 26.39
CA ASN A 381 7.00 31.27 24.96
C ASN A 381 7.78 30.20 24.19
N ASN A 382 9.06 29.99 24.52
CA ASN A 382 9.87 28.92 23.93
C ASN A 382 9.25 27.54 24.21
N LEU A 383 8.77 27.28 25.45
CA LEU A 383 8.06 26.04 25.77
C LEU A 383 6.74 25.87 25.00
N LYS A 384 5.98 26.96 24.80
CA LYS A 384 4.78 26.93 23.95
C LYS A 384 5.12 26.62 22.51
N GLU A 385 6.20 27.18 21.98
CA GLU A 385 6.67 26.92 20.61
C GLU A 385 7.13 25.46 20.46
N ILE A 386 7.88 24.91 21.43
CA ILE A 386 8.25 23.49 21.44
C ILE A 386 7.01 22.60 21.41
N ARG A 387 6.01 22.86 22.26
CA ARG A 387 4.73 22.11 22.25
C ARG A 387 4.00 22.24 20.93
N ALA A 388 3.94 23.44 20.36
CA ALA A 388 3.26 23.70 19.10
C ALA A 388 3.91 22.93 17.95
N LEU A 389 5.25 22.98 17.84
CA LEU A 389 6.02 22.20 16.86
C LEU A 389 5.68 20.72 16.98
N MET A 390 5.78 20.15 18.18
CA MET A 390 5.53 18.72 18.40
C MET A 390 4.08 18.29 18.16
N SER A 391 3.11 19.18 18.39
CA SER A 391 1.68 18.87 18.23
C SER A 391 1.18 18.87 16.77
N LEU A 392 1.99 19.32 15.80
CA LEU A 392 1.58 19.38 14.39
C LEU A 392 1.33 17.99 13.79
N TRP A 393 2.20 17.04 14.12
CA TRP A 393 2.21 15.70 13.53
C TRP A 393 1.34 14.70 14.29
N ALA A 394 0.88 15.09 15.46
CA ALA A 394 -0.08 14.39 16.31
C ALA A 394 -1.52 14.42 15.76
N LYS A 395 -1.78 14.91 14.54
CA LYS A 395 -3.14 15.07 14.01
C LYS A 395 -3.46 14.17 12.83
N ALA A 396 -2.44 13.62 12.18
CA ALA A 396 -2.61 12.84 10.96
C ALA A 396 -1.58 11.70 10.90
N PRO A 397 -2.01 10.48 10.52
CA PRO A 397 -1.11 9.35 10.36
C PRO A 397 -0.08 9.60 9.25
N LEU A 398 1.01 8.83 9.25
CA LEU A 398 2.04 8.92 8.21
C LEU A 398 1.50 8.46 6.83
N PHE A 399 0.73 7.38 6.82
CA PHE A 399 0.13 6.79 5.62
C PHE A 399 -1.39 6.81 5.75
N GLU A 400 -2.08 7.16 4.66
CA GLU A 400 -3.54 7.20 4.57
C GLU A 400 -3.98 6.66 3.20
N ARG A 401 -5.29 6.41 3.07
CA ARG A 401 -5.93 6.02 1.81
C ARG A 401 -5.75 7.09 0.73
N LYS A 402 -5.72 6.65 -0.53
CA LYS A 402 -5.60 7.54 -1.71
C LYS A 402 -6.73 8.58 -1.70
N ASP A 403 -6.39 9.85 -1.91
CA ASP A 403 -7.32 11.00 -1.83
C ASP A 403 -8.10 11.14 -0.49
N SER A 404 -7.65 10.48 0.58
CA SER A 404 -8.38 10.36 1.86
C SER A 404 -9.82 9.83 1.70
N LYS A 405 -10.09 9.07 0.64
CA LYS A 405 -11.39 8.44 0.38
C LYS A 405 -11.48 7.12 1.15
N LYS A 406 -12.67 6.84 1.69
CA LYS A 406 -12.90 5.63 2.50
C LYS A 406 -12.88 4.33 1.67
N ASP A 407 -13.21 4.42 0.39
CA ASP A 407 -13.42 3.25 -0.47
C ASP A 407 -12.17 2.84 -1.27
N THR A 408 -11.03 3.50 -1.04
CA THR A 408 -9.78 3.28 -1.77
C THR A 408 -8.73 2.61 -0.90
N VAL A 409 -7.83 1.84 -1.53
CA VAL A 409 -6.65 1.24 -0.89
C VAL A 409 -5.65 2.29 -0.37
N LEU A 410 -4.71 1.84 0.45
CA LEU A 410 -3.61 2.66 0.98
C LEU A 410 -2.75 3.19 -0.18
N CYS A 411 -2.37 4.48 -0.10
CA CYS A 411 -1.55 5.10 -1.14
C CYS A 411 -0.08 4.69 -1.00
N LEU A 412 0.29 3.55 -1.60
CA LEU A 412 1.67 3.03 -1.59
C LEU A 412 2.60 3.75 -2.58
N GLU A 413 2.06 4.35 -3.65
CA GLU A 413 2.82 5.07 -4.69
C GLU A 413 3.57 6.28 -4.11
N GLU A 414 2.93 7.01 -3.19
CA GLU A 414 3.49 8.22 -2.55
C GLU A 414 4.24 7.92 -1.24
N ARG A 415 4.46 6.64 -0.90
CA ARG A 415 5.07 6.24 0.38
C ARG A 415 6.39 6.97 0.63
N ASN A 416 7.30 6.93 -0.35
CA ASN A 416 8.63 7.54 -0.22
C ASN A 416 8.54 9.06 -0.10
N ASP A 417 7.69 9.72 -0.87
CA ASP A 417 7.53 11.17 -0.83
C ASP A 417 6.94 11.65 0.51
N ARG A 418 5.91 10.96 1.01
CA ARG A 418 5.28 11.25 2.31
C ARG A 418 6.25 11.03 3.46
N LYS A 419 6.98 9.91 3.44
CA LYS A 419 8.04 9.59 4.39
C LYS A 419 9.11 10.69 4.39
N SER A 420 9.72 10.96 3.23
CA SER A 420 10.80 11.96 3.11
C SER A 420 10.36 13.35 3.56
N LYS A 421 9.14 13.77 3.21
CA LYS A 421 8.58 15.05 3.66
C LYS A 421 8.42 15.11 5.17
N ARG A 422 7.77 14.10 5.78
CA ARG A 422 7.55 14.07 7.24
C ARG A 422 8.89 14.00 7.99
N TYR A 423 9.85 13.25 7.48
CA TYR A 423 11.18 13.12 8.09
C TYR A 423 11.93 14.46 8.08
N ALA A 424 11.94 15.16 6.94
CA ALA A 424 12.56 16.49 6.85
C ALA A 424 11.91 17.50 7.79
N GLU A 425 10.58 17.47 7.94
CA GLU A 425 9.85 18.31 8.91
C GLU A 425 10.27 18.01 10.36
N LEU A 426 10.43 16.73 10.71
CA LEU A 426 10.85 16.29 12.04
C LEU A 426 12.31 16.65 12.35
N GLU A 427 13.22 16.51 11.39
CA GLU A 427 14.63 16.91 11.55
C GLU A 427 14.76 18.43 11.72
N SER A 428 14.00 19.21 10.93
CA SER A 428 13.93 20.66 11.09
C SER A 428 13.38 21.05 12.46
N ALA A 429 12.34 20.35 12.92
CA ALA A 429 11.78 20.58 14.25
C ALA A 429 12.74 20.19 15.37
N ALA A 430 13.43 19.07 15.25
CA ALA A 430 14.46 18.65 16.20
C ALA A 430 15.52 19.74 16.35
N THR A 431 16.02 20.28 15.24
CA THR A 431 16.99 21.38 15.24
C THR A 431 16.45 22.61 15.97
N LYS A 432 15.20 22.99 15.68
CA LYS A 432 14.55 24.14 16.32
C LYS A 432 14.32 23.94 17.83
N VAL A 433 13.92 22.74 18.25
CA VAL A 433 13.75 22.37 19.66
C VAL A 433 15.07 22.48 20.41
N HIS A 434 16.18 22.01 19.82
CA HIS A 434 17.51 22.16 20.43
C HIS A 434 17.91 23.63 20.59
N GLN A 435 17.67 24.47 19.57
CA GLN A 435 17.92 25.91 19.64
C GLN A 435 17.07 26.60 20.72
N LEU A 436 15.80 26.22 20.87
CA LEU A 436 14.91 26.78 21.89
C LEU A 436 15.32 26.33 23.30
N LEU A 437 15.78 25.09 23.47
CA LEU A 437 16.32 24.60 24.74
C LEU A 437 17.63 25.30 25.11
N GLU A 438 18.52 25.53 24.14
CA GLU A 438 19.74 26.30 24.32
C GLU A 438 19.45 27.77 24.68
N ALA A 439 18.46 28.39 24.03
CA ALA A 439 17.99 29.72 24.42
C ALA A 439 17.46 29.73 25.86
N ASN A 440 16.72 28.70 26.28
CA ASN A 440 16.27 28.57 27.68
C ASN A 440 17.44 28.40 28.65
N MET A 441 18.50 27.68 28.25
CA MET A 441 19.72 27.55 29.06
C MET A 441 20.37 28.90 29.34
N HIS A 442 20.46 29.77 28.32
CA HIS A 442 20.95 31.14 28.50
C HIS A 442 20.01 31.98 29.36
N LEU A 443 18.69 31.85 29.17
CA LEU A 443 17.68 32.58 29.96
C LEU A 443 17.62 32.12 31.43
N PHE A 444 18.03 30.91 31.76
CA PHE A 444 18.21 30.46 33.15
C PHE A 444 19.62 30.69 33.70
N GLU A 445 20.53 31.26 32.90
CA GLU A 445 21.94 31.52 33.28
C GLU A 445 22.72 30.23 33.63
N MET A 446 22.36 29.08 33.03
CA MET A 446 22.95 27.76 33.33
C MET A 446 24.08 27.35 32.36
N GLN A 447 24.67 28.31 31.66
CA GLN A 447 25.64 28.07 30.57
C GLN A 447 26.89 27.33 31.06
N ASP A 448 27.38 27.73 32.23
CA ASP A 448 28.60 27.23 32.87
C ASP A 448 28.34 26.06 33.85
N THR A 449 27.06 25.71 34.10
CA THR A 449 26.62 24.72 35.10
C THR A 449 25.62 23.71 34.53
N GLN A 450 25.96 23.12 33.38
CA GLN A 450 25.07 22.18 32.66
C GLN A 450 24.84 20.85 33.40
N ASP A 451 25.70 20.51 34.36
CA ASP A 451 25.56 19.30 35.18
C ASP A 451 24.72 19.53 36.44
N ASP A 452 24.19 20.74 36.65
CA ASP A 452 23.36 21.05 37.82
C ASP A 452 22.10 20.15 37.86
N PRO A 453 21.79 19.51 39.01
CA PRO A 453 20.63 18.62 39.14
C PRO A 453 19.28 19.28 38.78
N ASN A 454 19.13 20.58 39.01
CA ASN A 454 17.89 21.31 38.71
C ASN A 454 17.77 21.58 37.20
N TRP A 455 18.88 21.90 36.53
CA TRP A 455 18.90 22.03 35.07
C TRP A 455 18.61 20.69 34.39
N VAL A 456 19.23 19.60 34.87
CA VAL A 456 18.97 18.25 34.36
C VAL A 456 17.49 17.88 34.52
N LYS A 457 16.86 18.19 35.66
CA LYS A 457 15.41 17.99 35.84
C LYS A 457 14.57 18.79 34.84
N TYR A 458 14.96 20.02 34.52
CA TYR A 458 14.27 20.83 33.52
C TYR A 458 14.42 20.24 32.10
N VAL A 459 15.63 19.80 31.73
CA VAL A 459 15.86 19.11 30.46
C VAL A 459 15.03 17.83 30.39
N VAL A 460 14.95 17.05 31.47
CA VAL A 460 14.08 15.85 31.56
C VAL A 460 12.60 16.20 31.40
N PHE A 461 12.15 17.32 31.96
CA PHE A 461 10.78 17.80 31.79
C PHE A 461 10.47 18.12 30.32
N VAL A 462 11.33 18.88 29.63
CA VAL A 462 11.15 19.18 28.20
C VAL A 462 11.26 17.91 27.35
N ASP A 463 12.21 17.04 27.68
CA ASP A 463 12.43 15.76 27.02
C ASP A 463 11.20 14.83 27.11
N ASN A 464 10.48 14.83 28.24
CA ASN A 464 9.23 14.09 28.39
C ASN A 464 8.10 14.65 27.51
N ILE A 465 8.03 15.97 27.31
CA ILE A 465 7.04 16.58 26.38
C ILE A 465 7.27 16.06 24.95
N ILE A 466 8.53 15.97 24.51
CA ILE A 466 8.88 15.40 23.21
C ILE A 466 8.51 13.91 23.15
N HIS A 467 8.82 13.15 24.20
CA HIS A 467 8.50 11.72 24.28
C HIS A 467 7.00 11.44 24.14
N GLU A 468 6.15 12.15 24.89
CA GLU A 468 4.70 12.00 24.83
C GLU A 468 4.15 12.35 23.44
N SER A 469 4.69 13.40 22.82
CA SER A 469 4.27 13.83 21.48
C SER A 469 4.66 12.81 20.40
N LEU A 470 5.87 12.25 20.47
CA LEU A 470 6.33 11.18 19.58
C LEU A 470 5.53 9.90 19.78
N LEU A 471 5.21 9.55 21.03
CA LEU A 471 4.36 8.40 21.35
C LEU A 471 2.98 8.55 20.70
N PHE A 472 2.36 9.72 20.82
CA PHE A 472 1.03 9.96 20.23
C PHE A 472 1.06 9.95 18.69
N MET A 473 2.12 10.47 18.07
CA MET A 473 2.31 10.42 16.62
C MET A 473 2.43 8.98 16.08
N ILE A 474 3.23 8.15 16.75
CA ILE A 474 3.37 6.73 16.41
C ILE A 474 2.06 6.01 16.69
N GLY A 475 1.43 6.26 17.84
CA GLY A 475 0.15 5.67 18.23
C GLY A 475 -0.96 5.95 17.23
N ILE A 476 -1.09 7.18 16.72
CA ILE A 476 -2.07 7.50 15.67
C ILE A 476 -1.77 6.76 14.36
N SER A 477 -0.51 6.71 13.94
CA SER A 477 -0.14 6.07 12.68
C SER A 477 -0.30 4.55 12.74
N MET A 478 0.07 3.94 13.87
CA MET A 478 -0.08 2.51 14.10
C MET A 478 -1.53 2.12 14.34
N GLY A 479 -2.25 2.91 15.14
CA GLY A 479 -3.69 2.75 15.39
C GLY A 479 -4.50 2.87 14.10
N TYR A 480 -4.12 3.75 13.17
CA TYR A 480 -4.75 3.82 11.86
C TYR A 480 -4.65 2.49 11.09
N LEU A 481 -3.49 1.82 11.11
CA LEU A 481 -3.34 0.50 10.48
C LEU A 481 -4.21 -0.54 11.19
N VAL A 482 -4.16 -0.60 12.53
CA VAL A 482 -4.97 -1.54 13.33
C VAL A 482 -6.46 -1.35 13.07
N GLU A 483 -6.98 -0.12 13.16
CA GLU A 483 -8.40 0.18 12.94
C GLU A 483 -8.88 -0.23 11.54
N ASN A 484 -8.04 -0.01 10.51
CA ASN A 484 -8.36 -0.38 9.13
C ASN A 484 -8.13 -1.87 8.82
N MET A 485 -7.40 -2.59 9.66
CA MET A 485 -7.14 -4.03 9.56
C MET A 485 -8.02 -4.87 10.52
N ASP A 486 -8.84 -4.23 11.34
CA ASP A 486 -9.78 -4.91 12.22
C ASP A 486 -11.05 -5.34 11.44
N PRO A 487 -11.34 -6.65 11.36
CA PRO A 487 -12.55 -7.15 10.72
C PRO A 487 -13.85 -6.62 11.36
N GLY A 488 -13.82 -6.24 12.64
CA GLY A 488 -14.98 -5.71 13.36
C GLY A 488 -15.47 -4.36 12.85
N ASN A 489 -14.60 -3.57 12.23
CA ASN A 489 -14.93 -2.21 11.76
C ASN A 489 -15.57 -2.19 10.37
N ASN A 490 -15.50 -3.30 9.63
CA ASN A 490 -16.11 -3.47 8.30
C ASN A 490 -15.83 -2.31 7.33
N LEU A 491 -14.58 -1.85 7.33
CA LEU A 491 -14.07 -0.81 6.43
C LEU A 491 -13.73 -1.41 5.06
N ALA A 492 -13.63 -0.58 4.03
CA ALA A 492 -13.20 -1.05 2.71
C ALA A 492 -11.78 -1.62 2.78
N PRO A 493 -11.40 -2.58 1.90
CA PRO A 493 -10.06 -3.13 1.88
C PRO A 493 -8.97 -2.06 1.86
N LEU A 494 -7.98 -2.21 2.74
CA LEU A 494 -6.84 -1.32 2.86
C LEU A 494 -5.73 -1.67 1.87
N PHE A 495 -5.56 -2.96 1.58
CA PHE A 495 -4.51 -3.46 0.71
C PHE A 495 -5.07 -4.34 -0.41
N GLU A 496 -4.36 -4.37 -1.52
CA GLU A 496 -4.72 -5.16 -2.71
C GLU A 496 -3.50 -5.94 -3.21
N SER A 497 -3.72 -7.19 -3.63
CA SER A 497 -2.78 -7.98 -4.42
C SER A 497 -3.49 -8.58 -5.63
N ARG A 498 -2.77 -8.79 -6.72
CA ARG A 498 -3.31 -9.36 -7.96
C ARG A 498 -2.86 -10.81 -8.07
N LEU A 499 -3.79 -11.69 -8.41
CA LEU A 499 -3.48 -13.08 -8.72
C LEU A 499 -3.18 -13.20 -10.22
N GLU A 500 -1.95 -13.61 -10.54
CA GLU A 500 -1.46 -13.75 -11.90
C GLU A 500 -0.95 -15.19 -12.12
N LEU A 501 -1.27 -15.78 -13.27
CA LEU A 501 -0.69 -17.05 -13.70
C LEU A 501 0.56 -16.76 -14.54
N LEU A 502 1.73 -17.10 -14.01
CA LEU A 502 3.00 -17.01 -14.72
C LEU A 502 3.54 -18.44 -14.86
N GLU A 503 3.26 -19.08 -16.00
CA GLU A 503 3.65 -20.47 -16.26
C GLU A 503 5.08 -20.77 -15.78
N PRO A 504 5.28 -21.74 -14.86
CA PRO A 504 4.33 -22.76 -14.38
C PRO A 504 3.59 -22.44 -13.06
N GLU A 505 3.81 -21.28 -12.43
CA GLU A 505 3.37 -20.99 -11.06
C GLU A 505 2.26 -19.93 -10.97
N LEU A 506 1.43 -20.08 -9.94
CA LEU A 506 0.39 -19.11 -9.57
C LEU A 506 0.97 -18.12 -8.56
N MET A 507 1.05 -16.85 -8.93
CA MET A 507 1.78 -15.84 -8.19
C MET A 507 0.87 -14.69 -7.76
N PHE A 508 1.09 -14.20 -6.54
CA PHE A 508 0.51 -12.95 -6.06
C PHE A 508 1.43 -11.78 -6.41
N VAL A 509 0.87 -10.66 -6.83
CA VAL A 509 1.60 -9.43 -7.13
C VAL A 509 0.96 -8.27 -6.37
N PRO A 510 1.57 -7.80 -5.25
CA PRO A 510 2.82 -8.26 -4.66
C PRO A 510 2.74 -9.66 -4.01
N SER A 511 3.88 -10.34 -3.91
CA SER A 511 4.00 -11.71 -3.41
C SER A 511 3.56 -11.84 -1.96
N LEU A 512 2.77 -12.87 -1.65
CA LEU A 512 2.36 -13.21 -0.29
C LEU A 512 3.33 -14.20 0.38
N ASN A 513 4.41 -14.61 -0.30
CA ASN A 513 5.40 -15.49 0.29
C ASN A 513 6.15 -14.76 1.43
N PRO A 514 6.18 -15.30 2.66
CA PRO A 514 6.87 -14.67 3.80
C PRO A 514 8.37 -14.44 3.57
N THR A 515 8.99 -15.19 2.65
CA THR A 515 10.43 -15.15 2.39
C THR A 515 10.84 -14.19 1.28
N ASP A 516 9.89 -13.70 0.46
CA ASP A 516 10.20 -12.81 -0.65
C ASP A 516 10.51 -11.39 -0.14
N PRO A 517 11.75 -10.86 -0.34
CA PRO A 517 12.12 -9.51 0.10
C PRO A 517 11.25 -8.40 -0.49
N ASN A 518 10.64 -8.63 -1.66
CA ASN A 518 9.75 -7.69 -2.33
C ASN A 518 8.26 -8.02 -2.09
N GLY A 519 7.98 -8.98 -1.20
CA GLY A 519 6.63 -9.41 -0.85
C GLY A 519 5.90 -8.44 0.07
N PHE A 520 4.61 -8.71 0.24
CA PHE A 520 3.70 -7.92 1.08
C PHE A 520 4.12 -7.89 2.56
N ASN A 521 4.68 -8.98 3.08
CA ASN A 521 5.14 -9.05 4.48
C ASN A 521 6.28 -8.03 4.75
N PHE A 522 7.28 -7.99 3.87
CA PHE A 522 8.35 -6.99 3.95
C PHE A 522 7.85 -5.57 3.70
N LEU A 523 6.88 -5.39 2.80
CA LEU A 523 6.25 -4.08 2.59
C LEU A 523 5.60 -3.58 3.87
N LEU A 524 4.81 -4.40 4.57
CA LEU A 524 4.15 -3.99 5.80
C LEU A 524 5.13 -3.81 6.94
N ALA A 525 6.12 -4.70 7.09
CA ALA A 525 7.21 -4.51 8.05
C ALA A 525 7.92 -3.18 7.83
N ALA A 526 8.18 -2.81 6.57
CA ALA A 526 8.82 -1.56 6.23
C ALA A 526 7.91 -0.33 6.46
N LEU A 527 6.58 -0.45 6.32
CA LEU A 527 5.64 0.61 6.71
C LEU A 527 5.63 0.82 8.23
N VAL A 528 5.63 -0.27 9.00
CA VAL A 528 5.73 -0.23 10.46
C VAL A 528 7.06 0.39 10.87
N ASP A 529 8.17 -0.01 10.26
CA ASP A 529 9.50 0.54 10.54
C ASP A 529 9.58 2.02 10.16
N ASP A 530 8.97 2.45 9.05
CA ASP A 530 8.87 3.87 8.69
C ASP A 530 8.10 4.67 9.75
N ILE A 531 7.05 4.11 10.33
CA ILE A 531 6.28 4.75 11.40
C ILE A 531 7.12 4.86 12.67
N THR A 532 7.80 3.77 13.09
CA THR A 532 8.54 3.75 14.35
C THR A 532 9.81 4.59 14.28
N HIS A 533 10.47 4.63 13.12
CA HIS A 533 11.68 5.41 12.87
C HIS A 533 11.45 6.93 12.94
N MET A 534 10.21 7.42 12.85
CA MET A 534 9.92 8.85 13.12
C MET A 534 10.45 9.30 14.50
N SER A 535 10.45 8.39 15.49
CA SER A 535 10.93 8.70 16.84
C SER A 535 12.46 8.67 17.00
N SER A 536 13.22 8.11 16.06
CA SER A 536 14.69 8.15 16.09
C SER A 536 15.28 9.40 15.46
N LEU A 537 14.51 10.13 14.65
CA LEU A 537 14.95 11.36 13.98
C LEU A 537 15.22 12.51 14.95
N ILE A 538 14.58 12.48 16.12
CA ILE A 538 14.82 13.48 17.17
C ILE A 538 15.83 12.88 18.17
N PRO A 539 17.05 13.44 18.28
CA PRO A 539 17.99 12.98 19.28
C PRO A 539 17.50 13.38 20.68
N ARG A 540 17.87 12.58 21.68
CA ARG A 540 17.52 12.83 23.08
C ARG A 540 18.13 14.16 23.55
N LEU A 541 17.32 14.99 24.19
CA LEU A 541 17.78 16.29 24.71
C LEU A 541 18.77 16.11 25.87
N LEU A 542 18.56 15.06 26.67
CA LEU A 542 19.49 14.69 27.74
C LEU A 542 20.62 13.82 27.19
N LYS A 543 21.84 14.37 27.12
CA LYS A 543 23.04 13.67 26.60
C LYS A 543 23.43 12.43 27.40
N SER A 544 23.08 12.36 28.69
CA SER A 544 23.34 11.21 29.57
C SER A 544 22.28 10.10 29.47
N ALA A 545 21.23 10.28 28.66
CA ALA A 545 20.22 9.25 28.45
C ALA A 545 20.76 8.09 27.60
N GLY A 546 20.81 6.89 28.16
CA GLY A 546 21.34 5.70 27.48
C GLY A 546 20.42 5.05 26.43
N LYS A 547 19.17 5.49 26.30
CA LYS A 547 18.18 4.94 25.34
C LYS A 547 17.62 6.05 24.45
N THR A 548 17.42 5.75 23.17
CA THR A 548 16.75 6.66 22.21
C THR A 548 15.24 6.74 22.48
N TYR A 549 14.56 7.75 21.92
CA TYR A 549 13.09 7.82 22.05
C TYR A 549 12.42 6.60 21.42
N GLU A 550 12.91 6.14 20.27
CA GLU A 550 12.46 4.92 19.59
C GLU A 550 12.49 3.71 20.51
N GLN A 551 13.64 3.41 21.12
CA GLN A 551 13.75 2.27 22.06
C GLN A 551 12.80 2.41 23.25
N LYS A 552 12.52 3.63 23.71
CA LYS A 552 11.61 3.86 24.83
C LYS A 552 10.15 3.63 24.41
N ILE A 553 9.76 4.11 23.23
CA ILE A 553 8.40 3.98 22.69
C ILE A 553 8.11 2.53 22.29
N MET A 554 9.06 1.84 21.65
CA MET A 554 8.91 0.44 21.25
C MET A 554 8.82 -0.56 22.41
N ASN A 555 9.14 -0.13 23.63
CA ASN A 555 8.98 -0.93 24.86
C ASN A 555 7.63 -0.70 25.56
N ILE A 556 6.76 0.17 25.03
CA ILE A 556 5.42 0.41 25.59
C ILE A 556 4.47 -0.70 25.12
N SER A 557 3.73 -1.30 26.05
CA SER A 557 2.83 -2.44 25.82
C SER A 557 1.88 -2.17 24.66
N ASP A 558 1.14 -1.06 24.69
CA ASP A 558 0.14 -0.70 23.70
C ASP A 558 0.71 -0.68 22.27
N ILE A 559 1.93 -0.16 22.08
CA ILE A 559 2.59 -0.10 20.76
C ILE A 559 3.07 -1.49 20.30
N GLN A 560 3.54 -2.31 21.24
CA GLN A 560 3.91 -3.70 20.97
C GLN A 560 2.68 -4.53 20.58
N GLU A 561 1.57 -4.36 21.29
CA GLU A 561 0.29 -5.00 21.02
C GLU A 561 -0.23 -4.62 19.64
N MET A 562 -0.27 -3.32 19.31
CA MET A 562 -0.64 -2.85 17.96
C MET A 562 0.26 -3.45 16.87
N LYS A 563 1.58 -3.57 17.10
CA LYS A 563 2.51 -4.20 16.16
C LYS A 563 2.21 -5.68 15.98
N ILE A 564 1.96 -6.40 17.06
CA ILE A 564 1.66 -7.84 17.04
C ILE A 564 0.33 -8.07 16.30
N GLU A 565 -0.70 -7.26 16.57
CA GLU A 565 -2.02 -7.37 15.93
C GLU A 565 -1.94 -7.17 14.41
N VAL A 566 -1.21 -6.14 13.96
CA VAL A 566 -0.96 -5.90 12.53
C VAL A 566 -0.27 -7.10 11.87
N LEU A 567 0.78 -7.66 12.50
CA LEU A 567 1.53 -8.80 11.95
C LEU A 567 0.71 -10.09 11.96
N GLN A 568 -0.04 -10.37 13.03
CA GLN A 568 -0.93 -11.53 13.11
C GLN A 568 -2.06 -11.47 12.07
N GLY A 569 -2.58 -10.26 11.81
CA GLY A 569 -3.54 -10.04 10.73
C GLY A 569 -2.99 -10.47 9.37
N VAL A 570 -1.75 -10.08 9.06
CA VAL A 570 -1.07 -10.48 7.82
C VAL A 570 -0.91 -11.98 7.73
N ASP A 571 -0.39 -12.62 8.78
CA ASP A 571 -0.18 -14.08 8.76
C ASP A 571 -1.50 -14.82 8.50
N LYS A 572 -2.61 -14.33 9.08
CA LYS A 572 -3.94 -14.90 8.86
C LYS A 572 -4.42 -14.72 7.41
N VAL A 573 -4.24 -13.54 6.82
CA VAL A 573 -4.57 -13.29 5.40
C VAL A 573 -3.70 -14.12 4.47
N ILE A 574 -2.41 -14.28 4.74
CA ILE A 574 -1.52 -15.14 3.94
C ILE A 574 -2.00 -16.59 3.97
N GLN A 575 -2.41 -17.10 5.15
CA GLN A 575 -2.96 -18.45 5.27
C GLN A 575 -4.29 -18.61 4.50
N GLU A 576 -5.21 -17.67 4.64
CA GLU A 576 -6.50 -17.70 3.92
C GLU A 576 -6.30 -17.58 2.40
N ALA A 577 -5.40 -16.72 1.94
CA ALA A 577 -5.07 -16.55 0.53
C ALA A 577 -4.37 -17.81 -0.04
N ALA A 578 -3.50 -18.46 0.72
CA ALA A 578 -2.88 -19.73 0.32
C ALA A 578 -3.92 -20.86 0.20
N GLN A 579 -4.88 -20.94 1.13
CA GLN A 579 -5.99 -21.89 1.04
C GLN A 579 -6.86 -21.64 -0.20
N PHE A 580 -7.17 -20.37 -0.48
CA PHE A 580 -7.91 -19.98 -1.67
C PHE A 580 -7.17 -20.34 -2.97
N CYS A 581 -5.84 -20.23 -3.00
CA CYS A 581 -5.04 -20.72 -4.13
C CYS A 581 -5.07 -22.25 -4.27
N GLY A 582 -5.11 -22.98 -3.15
CA GLY A 582 -5.26 -24.43 -3.14
C GLY A 582 -6.52 -24.91 -3.89
N ASP A 583 -7.61 -24.14 -3.84
CA ASP A 583 -8.85 -24.46 -4.56
C ASP A 583 -8.67 -24.46 -6.11
N PHE A 584 -7.61 -23.83 -6.62
CA PHE A 584 -7.28 -23.80 -8.05
C PHE A 584 -6.29 -24.88 -8.48
N GLU A 585 -5.73 -25.69 -7.57
CA GLU A 585 -4.85 -26.82 -7.93
C GLU A 585 -5.55 -27.82 -8.86
N ARG A 586 -6.87 -27.95 -8.77
CA ARG A 586 -7.68 -28.78 -9.68
C ARG A 586 -7.58 -28.39 -11.15
N TYR A 587 -7.16 -27.17 -11.45
CA TYR A 587 -6.97 -26.68 -12.81
C TYR A 587 -5.51 -26.76 -13.28
N SER A 588 -4.59 -27.22 -12.43
CA SER A 588 -3.14 -27.16 -12.68
C SER A 588 -2.68 -27.90 -13.93
N TYR A 589 -3.34 -29.01 -14.27
CA TYR A 589 -3.06 -29.77 -15.49
C TYR A 589 -3.14 -28.89 -16.76
N LEU A 590 -4.00 -27.87 -16.79
CA LEU A 590 -4.19 -27.00 -17.95
C LEU A 590 -2.94 -26.20 -18.36
N TRP A 591 -2.06 -25.88 -17.41
CA TRP A 591 -0.84 -25.09 -17.66
C TRP A 591 0.45 -25.84 -17.33
N LEU A 592 0.37 -27.02 -16.73
CA LEU A 592 1.53 -27.90 -16.47
C LEU A 592 1.71 -28.95 -17.58
N GLU A 593 0.64 -29.42 -18.19
CA GLU A 593 0.71 -30.44 -19.25
C GLU A 593 1.03 -29.84 -20.62
N ASP A 594 1.78 -30.60 -21.42
CA ASP A 594 2.06 -30.25 -22.81
C ASP A 594 0.87 -30.61 -23.70
N ARG A 595 0.29 -29.58 -24.33
CA ARG A 595 -0.88 -29.69 -25.23
C ARG A 595 -0.63 -30.65 -26.41
N GLU A 596 0.57 -30.63 -26.99
CA GLU A 596 0.92 -31.47 -28.14
C GLU A 596 1.00 -32.93 -27.73
N TYR A 597 1.61 -33.20 -26.57
CA TYR A 597 1.70 -34.55 -26.01
C TYR A 597 0.32 -35.12 -25.64
N SER A 598 -0.53 -34.32 -24.98
CA SER A 598 -1.89 -34.75 -24.64
C SER A 598 -2.76 -34.99 -25.88
N MET A 599 -2.51 -34.26 -26.98
CA MET A 599 -3.16 -34.50 -28.28
C MET A 599 -2.68 -35.79 -28.94
N GLU A 600 -1.38 -36.09 -28.91
CA GLU A 600 -0.84 -37.36 -29.43
C GLU A 600 -1.44 -38.57 -28.70
N ILE A 601 -1.52 -38.52 -27.37
CA ILE A 601 -2.17 -39.57 -26.57
C ILE A 601 -3.63 -39.72 -26.97
N PHE A 602 -4.36 -38.60 -27.12
CA PHE A 602 -5.76 -38.64 -27.52
C PHE A 602 -5.96 -39.24 -28.93
N LEU A 603 -5.08 -38.94 -29.89
CA LEU A 603 -5.14 -39.49 -31.24
C LEU A 603 -4.81 -41.00 -31.29
N GLU A 604 -3.97 -41.49 -30.39
CA GLU A 604 -3.58 -42.90 -30.33
C GLU A 604 -4.58 -43.77 -29.55
N TYR A 605 -5.18 -43.25 -28.49
CA TYR A 605 -6.02 -44.03 -27.55
C TYR A 605 -7.49 -43.58 -27.47
N GLY A 606 -7.86 -42.47 -28.11
CA GLY A 606 -9.24 -41.99 -28.19
C GLY A 606 -9.77 -41.32 -26.93
N ARG A 607 -8.96 -41.27 -25.87
CA ARG A 607 -9.22 -40.62 -24.58
C ARG A 607 -7.90 -40.20 -23.94
N GLN A 608 -7.94 -39.31 -22.94
CA GLN A 608 -6.78 -39.08 -22.08
C GLN A 608 -6.55 -40.30 -21.16
N LEU A 609 -5.28 -40.66 -20.98
CA LEU A 609 -4.86 -41.80 -20.14
C LEU A 609 -4.42 -41.30 -18.77
N GLU A 610 -4.70 -42.06 -17.72
CA GLU A 610 -4.22 -41.74 -16.37
C GLU A 610 -2.71 -42.01 -16.24
N MET A 611 -2.05 -41.36 -15.27
CA MET A 611 -0.61 -41.53 -15.03
C MET A 611 -0.23 -43.00 -14.81
N ASP A 612 -1.07 -43.76 -14.10
CA ASP A 612 -0.88 -45.19 -13.85
C ASP A 612 -0.94 -46.01 -15.16
N GLU A 613 -1.81 -45.62 -16.10
CA GLU A 613 -1.93 -46.27 -17.42
C GLU A 613 -0.73 -45.94 -18.32
N LEU A 614 -0.20 -44.72 -18.24
CA LEU A 614 1.03 -44.31 -18.93
C LEU A 614 2.26 -45.07 -18.41
N GLU A 615 2.34 -45.32 -17.10
CA GLU A 615 3.39 -46.16 -16.51
C GLU A 615 3.29 -47.63 -16.97
N LEU A 616 2.08 -48.17 -17.09
CA LEU A 616 1.86 -49.52 -17.63
C LEU A 616 2.33 -49.63 -19.10
N ILE A 617 2.11 -48.59 -19.91
CA ILE A 617 2.61 -48.51 -21.29
C ILE A 617 4.15 -48.45 -21.32
N ALA A 618 4.76 -47.62 -20.47
CA ALA A 618 6.22 -47.52 -20.37
C ALA A 618 6.87 -48.84 -19.96
N ASN A 619 6.19 -49.60 -19.09
CA ASN A 619 6.65 -50.91 -18.60
C ASN A 619 6.31 -52.08 -19.55
N LYS A 620 5.62 -51.83 -20.67
CA LYS A 620 5.14 -52.84 -21.64
C LYS A 620 4.32 -53.95 -20.98
N ASP A 621 3.49 -53.56 -20.02
CA ASP A 621 2.62 -54.50 -19.31
C ASP A 621 1.49 -55.02 -20.23
N PRO A 622 1.14 -56.32 -20.22
CA PRO A 622 -0.02 -56.84 -20.93
C PRO A 622 -1.38 -56.24 -20.50
N GLU A 623 -1.49 -55.61 -19.32
CA GLU A 623 -2.68 -54.84 -18.90
C GLU A 623 -2.72 -53.39 -19.44
N ALA A 624 -1.70 -52.96 -20.20
CA ALA A 624 -1.66 -51.62 -20.78
C ALA A 624 -2.82 -51.37 -21.76
N PRO A 625 -3.37 -50.14 -21.82
CA PRO A 625 -4.39 -49.76 -22.80
C PRO A 625 -3.93 -50.04 -24.23
N GLN A 626 -4.82 -50.56 -25.07
CA GLN A 626 -4.51 -50.78 -26.49
C GLN A 626 -4.82 -49.53 -27.32
N PRO A 627 -4.03 -49.24 -28.38
CA PRO A 627 -4.29 -48.12 -29.28
C PRO A 627 -5.67 -48.25 -29.92
N CYS A 628 -6.48 -47.20 -29.80
CA CYS A 628 -7.82 -47.10 -30.36
C CYS A 628 -8.02 -45.66 -30.87
N PRO A 629 -8.14 -45.44 -32.19
CA PRO A 629 -8.29 -44.10 -32.71
C PRO A 629 -9.61 -43.44 -32.24
N PRO A 630 -9.63 -42.13 -31.97
CA PRO A 630 -10.80 -41.41 -31.47
C PRO A 630 -11.98 -41.42 -32.45
N THR A 631 -13.19 -41.55 -31.91
CA THR A 631 -14.44 -41.33 -32.65
C THR A 631 -14.84 -39.84 -32.66
N ILE A 632 -15.76 -39.45 -33.55
CA ILE A 632 -16.29 -38.08 -33.62
C ILE A 632 -16.99 -37.71 -32.30
N GLU A 633 -17.67 -38.66 -31.67
CA GLU A 633 -18.27 -38.48 -30.35
C GLU A 633 -17.22 -38.21 -29.26
N ALA A 634 -16.06 -38.88 -29.31
CA ALA A 634 -14.98 -38.64 -28.36
C ALA A 634 -14.41 -37.21 -28.50
N PHE A 635 -14.24 -36.72 -29.74
CA PHE A 635 -13.88 -35.32 -29.98
C PHE A 635 -14.94 -34.36 -29.45
N ARG A 636 -16.23 -34.66 -29.64
CA ARG A 636 -17.34 -33.85 -29.13
C ARG A 636 -17.32 -33.77 -27.60
N GLU A 637 -17.17 -34.91 -26.91
CA GLU A 637 -17.10 -34.95 -25.45
C GLU A 637 -15.95 -34.11 -24.89
N GLN A 638 -14.77 -34.16 -25.52
CA GLN A 638 -13.63 -33.34 -25.12
C GLN A 638 -13.89 -31.84 -25.36
N ILE A 639 -14.45 -31.47 -26.53
CA ILE A 639 -14.80 -30.06 -26.81
C ILE A 639 -15.86 -29.55 -25.82
N ASP A 640 -16.92 -30.32 -25.57
CA ASP A 640 -17.98 -29.97 -24.61
C ASP A 640 -17.42 -29.86 -23.18
N HIS A 641 -16.45 -30.69 -22.80
CA HIS A 641 -15.76 -30.60 -21.51
C HIS A 641 -15.03 -29.26 -21.36
N TYR A 642 -14.22 -28.85 -22.34
CA TYR A 642 -13.50 -27.57 -22.26
C TYR A 642 -14.42 -26.34 -22.37
N GLU A 643 -15.52 -26.43 -23.13
CA GLU A 643 -16.54 -25.37 -23.16
C GLU A 643 -17.29 -25.24 -21.81
N ALA A 644 -17.62 -26.37 -21.17
CA ALA A 644 -18.20 -26.38 -19.84
C ALA A 644 -17.23 -25.81 -18.79
N LEU A 645 -15.96 -26.17 -18.88
CA LEU A 645 -14.89 -25.66 -18.03
C LEU A 645 -14.70 -24.14 -18.21
N TYR A 646 -14.79 -23.65 -19.44
CA TYR A 646 -14.76 -22.21 -19.74
C TYR A 646 -15.91 -21.47 -19.03
N LEU A 647 -17.13 -22.00 -19.10
CA LEU A 647 -18.29 -21.42 -18.40
C LEU A 647 -18.20 -21.53 -16.87
N GLU A 648 -17.53 -22.54 -16.33
CA GLU A 648 -17.24 -22.65 -14.90
C GLU A 648 -16.28 -21.55 -14.44
N ILE A 649 -15.18 -21.36 -15.17
CA ILE A 649 -14.15 -20.36 -14.86
C ILE A 649 -14.69 -18.93 -15.03
N GLU A 650 -15.57 -18.69 -16.00
CA GLU A 650 -16.19 -17.38 -16.21
C GLU A 650 -17.02 -16.92 -14.99
N LYS A 651 -17.61 -17.87 -14.24
CA LYS A 651 -18.38 -17.59 -13.03
C LYS A 651 -17.52 -17.25 -11.80
N ILE A 652 -16.20 -17.38 -11.88
CA ILE A 652 -15.30 -16.99 -10.79
C ILE A 652 -15.43 -15.48 -10.57
N GLU A 653 -15.71 -15.10 -9.33
CA GLU A 653 -15.84 -13.71 -8.90
C GLU A 653 -14.55 -12.93 -9.19
N PRO A 654 -14.64 -11.66 -9.64
CA PRO A 654 -13.47 -10.88 -10.03
C PRO A 654 -12.60 -10.46 -8.84
N PHE A 655 -13.17 -10.37 -7.64
CA PHE A 655 -12.48 -9.94 -6.43
C PHE A 655 -12.84 -10.85 -5.26
N GLN A 656 -11.84 -11.21 -4.48
CA GLN A 656 -12.00 -11.93 -3.22
C GLN A 656 -11.48 -11.05 -2.06
N ILE A 657 -12.24 -10.93 -0.97
CA ILE A 657 -11.84 -10.16 0.21
C ILE A 657 -11.55 -11.13 1.36
N PHE A 658 -10.39 -10.96 2.00
CA PHE A 658 -9.91 -11.71 3.16
C PHE A 658 -9.90 -10.81 4.40
N ASN A 659 -10.40 -11.34 5.53
CA ASN A 659 -10.52 -10.63 6.81
C ASN A 659 -11.09 -9.18 6.72
N ALA A 660 -11.92 -8.88 5.73
CA ALA A 660 -12.51 -7.56 5.42
C ALA A 660 -11.54 -6.46 4.94
N TRP A 661 -10.23 -6.55 5.21
CA TRP A 661 -9.27 -5.48 4.90
C TRP A 661 -8.28 -5.79 3.77
N PHE A 662 -8.19 -7.03 3.28
CA PHE A 662 -7.27 -7.41 2.20
C PHE A 662 -8.04 -7.92 0.98
N GLN A 663 -7.81 -7.31 -0.19
CA GLN A 663 -8.48 -7.68 -1.43
C GLN A 663 -7.51 -8.38 -2.38
N VAL A 664 -7.96 -9.46 -3.02
CA VAL A 664 -7.26 -10.09 -4.13
C VAL A 664 -8.05 -9.87 -5.42
N ASP A 665 -7.39 -9.28 -6.42
CA ASP A 665 -7.90 -9.17 -7.79
C ASP A 665 -7.59 -10.46 -8.55
N VAL A 666 -8.64 -11.20 -8.88
CA VAL A 666 -8.58 -12.51 -9.56
C VAL A 666 -8.76 -12.36 -11.07
N ARG A 667 -9.10 -11.16 -11.56
CA ARG A 667 -9.36 -10.92 -13.00
C ARG A 667 -8.19 -11.31 -13.91
N PRO A 668 -6.91 -10.99 -13.59
CA PRO A 668 -5.79 -11.38 -14.45
C PRO A 668 -5.65 -12.90 -14.56
N PHE A 669 -5.68 -13.61 -13.43
CA PHE A 669 -5.68 -15.07 -13.37
C PHE A 669 -6.84 -15.67 -14.18
N ARG A 670 -8.07 -15.21 -13.93
CA ARG A 670 -9.28 -15.67 -14.64
C ARG A 670 -9.14 -15.49 -16.14
N GLN A 671 -8.65 -14.32 -16.60
CA GLN A 671 -8.45 -14.06 -18.02
C GLN A 671 -7.40 -14.99 -18.64
N SER A 672 -6.28 -15.21 -17.95
CA SER A 672 -5.24 -16.15 -18.39
C SER A 672 -5.77 -17.58 -18.46
N LEU A 673 -6.51 -18.04 -17.45
CA LEU A 673 -7.07 -19.38 -17.42
C LEU A 673 -8.13 -19.59 -18.51
N LEU A 674 -9.04 -18.62 -18.73
CA LEU A 674 -9.99 -18.64 -19.85
C LEU A 674 -9.28 -18.73 -21.20
N ASN A 675 -8.18 -18.00 -21.38
CA ASN A 675 -7.39 -18.06 -22.60
C ASN A 675 -6.72 -19.43 -22.79
N ILE A 676 -6.23 -20.05 -21.72
CA ILE A 676 -5.63 -21.40 -21.76
C ILE A 676 -6.68 -22.44 -22.12
N VAL A 677 -7.84 -22.45 -21.44
CA VAL A 677 -8.93 -23.38 -21.75
C VAL A 677 -9.41 -23.21 -23.19
N ARG A 678 -9.51 -21.97 -23.67
CA ARG A 678 -9.85 -21.70 -25.08
C ARG A 678 -8.82 -22.27 -26.05
N LYS A 679 -7.52 -22.19 -25.72
CA LYS A 679 -6.45 -22.82 -26.53
C LYS A 679 -6.58 -24.34 -26.55
N TRP A 680 -6.93 -24.97 -25.43
CA TRP A 680 -7.19 -26.42 -25.36
C TRP A 680 -8.40 -26.81 -26.23
N GLY A 681 -9.54 -26.14 -26.08
CA GLY A 681 -10.72 -26.38 -26.91
C GLY A 681 -10.46 -26.14 -28.41
N ASN A 682 -9.71 -25.08 -28.75
CA ASN A 682 -9.35 -24.77 -30.13
C ASN A 682 -8.41 -25.80 -30.75
N MET A 683 -7.54 -26.45 -29.98
CA MET A 683 -6.63 -27.48 -30.51
C MET A 683 -7.38 -28.66 -31.15
N PHE A 684 -8.41 -29.17 -30.48
CA PHE A 684 -9.25 -30.25 -31.01
C PHE A 684 -10.04 -29.80 -32.25
N LYS A 685 -10.62 -28.60 -32.15
CA LYS A 685 -11.34 -27.91 -33.21
C LYS A 685 -10.49 -27.70 -34.48
N ASP A 686 -9.29 -27.14 -34.34
CA ASP A 686 -8.35 -26.86 -35.43
C ASP A 686 -7.83 -28.14 -36.08
N HIS A 687 -7.61 -29.20 -35.30
CA HIS A 687 -7.24 -30.51 -35.84
C HIS A 687 -8.33 -31.09 -36.73
N LEU A 688 -9.60 -31.04 -36.29
CA LEU A 688 -10.74 -31.49 -37.10
C LEU A 688 -10.87 -30.69 -38.41
N VAL A 689 -10.73 -29.36 -38.35
CA VAL A 689 -10.74 -28.50 -39.55
C VAL A 689 -9.61 -28.89 -40.50
N THR A 690 -8.39 -29.06 -39.97
CA THR A 690 -7.20 -29.39 -40.78
C THR A 690 -7.34 -30.77 -41.42
N ASN A 691 -7.82 -31.76 -40.67
CA ASN A 691 -8.00 -33.13 -41.15
C ASN A 691 -9.04 -33.22 -42.28
N VAL A 692 -10.20 -32.56 -42.10
CA VAL A 692 -11.26 -32.50 -43.13
C VAL A 692 -10.75 -31.77 -44.37
N THR A 693 -10.08 -30.62 -44.19
CA THR A 693 -9.56 -29.81 -45.29
C THR A 693 -8.51 -30.58 -46.10
N TYR A 694 -7.56 -31.24 -45.42
CA TYR A 694 -6.52 -32.03 -46.08
C TYR A 694 -7.11 -33.23 -46.82
N SER A 695 -7.99 -34.00 -46.19
CA SER A 695 -8.59 -35.20 -46.77
C SER A 695 -9.42 -34.91 -48.02
N LEU A 696 -10.25 -33.86 -48.00
CA LEU A 696 -11.04 -33.46 -49.16
C LEU A 696 -10.17 -32.86 -50.28
N THR A 697 -9.12 -32.11 -49.93
CA THR A 697 -8.18 -31.55 -50.92
C THR A 697 -7.32 -32.63 -51.57
N ASP A 698 -6.85 -33.64 -50.82
CA ASP A 698 -6.14 -34.80 -51.37
C ASP A 698 -7.03 -35.57 -52.35
N LEU A 699 -8.28 -35.83 -51.96
CA LEU A 699 -9.24 -36.53 -52.81
C LEU A 699 -9.51 -35.75 -54.10
N GLY A 700 -9.74 -34.44 -54.03
CA GLY A 700 -9.94 -33.61 -55.22
C GLY A 700 -8.71 -33.62 -56.16
N ASN A 701 -7.50 -33.57 -55.59
CA ASN A 701 -6.28 -33.70 -56.38
C ASN A 701 -6.11 -35.08 -57.02
N PHE A 702 -6.50 -36.14 -56.32
CA PHE A 702 -6.48 -37.50 -56.83
C PHE A 702 -7.47 -37.69 -57.99
N ILE A 703 -8.72 -37.24 -57.83
CA ILE A 703 -9.78 -37.31 -58.85
C ILE A 703 -9.34 -36.64 -60.14
N ARG A 704 -8.81 -35.41 -60.06
CA ARG A 704 -8.29 -34.69 -61.23
C ARG A 704 -7.19 -35.47 -61.96
N LYS A 705 -6.20 -36.00 -61.22
CA LYS A 705 -5.11 -36.78 -61.82
C LYS A 705 -5.59 -38.10 -62.41
N ALA A 706 -6.56 -38.76 -61.77
CA ALA A 706 -7.15 -40.00 -62.25
C ALA A 706 -7.95 -39.77 -63.54
N ASP A 707 -8.77 -38.72 -63.62
CA ASP A 707 -9.51 -38.36 -64.82
C ASP A 707 -8.58 -37.98 -65.99
N GLU A 708 -7.55 -37.17 -65.74
CA GLU A 708 -6.52 -36.83 -66.74
C GLU A 708 -5.80 -38.08 -67.28
N GLY A 709 -5.48 -39.03 -66.40
CA GLY A 709 -4.84 -40.30 -66.78
C GLY A 709 -5.75 -41.23 -67.57
N LEU A 710 -7.02 -41.36 -67.17
CA LEU A 710 -8.00 -42.25 -67.80
C LEU A 710 -8.49 -41.75 -69.18
N LEU A 711 -8.46 -40.45 -69.44
CA LEU A 711 -8.88 -39.85 -70.71
C LEU A 711 -7.78 -39.86 -71.80
N GLN A 712 -6.58 -40.38 -71.51
CA GLN A 712 -5.53 -40.54 -72.52
C GLN A 712 -5.95 -41.53 -73.61
N VAL A 713 -5.64 -41.22 -74.88
CA VAL A 713 -6.03 -42.06 -76.02
C VAL A 713 -4.90 -43.03 -76.37
N VAL A 714 -5.13 -44.34 -76.22
CA VAL A 714 -4.15 -45.39 -76.52
C VAL A 714 -4.41 -46.00 -77.91
N LYS A 715 -3.35 -46.17 -78.70
CA LYS A 715 -3.38 -46.84 -80.02
C LYS A 715 -2.81 -48.26 -79.91
N GLU A 716 -3.16 -49.14 -80.84
CA GLU A 716 -2.57 -50.49 -80.92
C GLU A 716 -1.04 -50.44 -80.99
N GLY A 717 -0.38 -51.06 -80.00
CA GLY A 717 1.09 -51.13 -79.88
C GLY A 717 1.73 -50.19 -78.86
N ASP A 718 0.97 -49.31 -78.19
CA ASP A 718 1.46 -48.40 -77.16
C ASP A 718 1.33 -49.03 -75.75
N TYR A 719 2.36 -49.79 -75.36
CA TYR A 719 2.42 -50.49 -74.06
C TYR A 719 2.48 -49.52 -72.88
N ASP A 720 3.27 -48.44 -72.97
CA ASP A 720 3.46 -47.49 -71.87
C ASP A 720 2.18 -46.67 -71.61
N GLY A 721 1.47 -46.29 -72.68
CA GLY A 721 0.16 -45.65 -72.56
C GLY A 721 -0.90 -46.57 -71.94
N LEU A 722 -0.91 -47.85 -72.31
CA LEU A 722 -1.83 -48.85 -71.74
C LEU A 722 -1.54 -49.12 -70.26
N VAL A 723 -0.26 -49.20 -69.88
CA VAL A 723 0.18 -49.38 -68.49
C VAL A 723 -0.28 -48.22 -67.61
N ASN A 724 -0.13 -46.99 -68.09
CA ASN A 724 -0.54 -45.79 -67.35
C ASN A 724 -2.06 -45.78 -67.10
N ILE A 725 -2.87 -46.07 -68.12
CA ILE A 725 -4.34 -46.17 -67.98
C ILE A 725 -4.74 -47.28 -67.01
N MET A 726 -4.11 -48.46 -67.13
CA MET A 726 -4.39 -49.58 -66.22
C MET A 726 -4.00 -49.25 -64.77
N ALA A 727 -2.98 -48.41 -64.54
CA ALA A 727 -2.54 -48.01 -63.21
C ALA A 727 -3.57 -47.10 -62.55
N TYR A 728 -4.10 -46.12 -63.29
CA TYR A 728 -5.20 -45.29 -62.80
C TYR A 728 -6.49 -46.10 -62.61
N LEU A 729 -6.81 -47.06 -63.49
CA LEU A 729 -7.94 -47.98 -63.29
C LEU A 729 -7.80 -48.82 -62.01
N PHE A 730 -6.58 -49.28 -61.71
CA PHE A 730 -6.26 -50.03 -60.50
C PHE A 730 -6.38 -49.15 -59.24
N HIS A 731 -5.74 -47.97 -59.23
CA HIS A 731 -5.80 -47.04 -58.09
C HIS A 731 -7.22 -46.54 -57.80
N VAL A 732 -8.03 -46.29 -58.84
CA VAL A 732 -9.45 -45.93 -58.68
C VAL A 732 -10.22 -47.07 -58.01
N LYS A 733 -9.99 -48.32 -58.43
CA LYS A 733 -10.63 -49.51 -57.84
C LYS A 733 -10.21 -49.74 -56.39
N GLU A 734 -8.92 -49.62 -56.08
CA GLU A 734 -8.38 -49.81 -54.73
C GLU A 734 -8.91 -48.75 -53.75
N ARG A 735 -8.97 -47.48 -54.15
CA ARG A 735 -9.53 -46.39 -53.33
C ARG A 735 -11.06 -46.36 -53.30
N THR A 736 -11.78 -47.21 -54.05
CA THR A 736 -13.26 -47.15 -54.11
C THR A 736 -13.93 -47.44 -52.77
N ALA A 737 -13.56 -48.52 -52.09
CA ALA A 737 -14.19 -48.87 -50.81
C ALA A 737 -13.94 -47.78 -49.74
N THR A 738 -12.70 -47.33 -49.61
CA THR A 738 -12.31 -46.34 -48.61
C THR A 738 -12.87 -44.95 -48.90
N THR A 739 -12.88 -44.52 -50.16
CA THR A 739 -13.39 -43.19 -50.55
C THR A 739 -14.91 -43.12 -50.44
N ASP A 740 -15.63 -44.20 -50.77
CA ASP A 740 -17.09 -44.25 -50.65
C ASP A 740 -17.53 -44.21 -49.16
N GLU A 741 -16.77 -44.81 -48.25
CA GLU A 741 -17.03 -44.77 -46.80
C GLU A 741 -16.57 -43.46 -46.12
N MET A 742 -15.65 -42.69 -46.73
CA MET A 742 -15.06 -41.48 -46.13
C MET A 742 -16.02 -40.28 -46.09
N PHE A 743 -16.99 -40.18 -47.01
CA PHE A 743 -17.83 -38.98 -47.12
C PHE A 743 -18.81 -38.78 -45.96
N GLU A 744 -19.35 -39.86 -45.38
CA GLU A 744 -20.32 -39.74 -44.27
C GLU A 744 -19.66 -39.22 -42.98
N PRO A 745 -18.52 -39.78 -42.50
CA PRO A 745 -17.81 -39.23 -41.33
C PRO A 745 -17.32 -37.78 -41.54
N MET A 746 -16.92 -37.41 -42.76
CA MET A 746 -16.49 -36.04 -43.07
C MET A 746 -17.65 -35.05 -43.01
N LYS A 747 -18.84 -35.48 -43.43
CA LYS A 747 -20.07 -34.68 -43.33
C LYS A 747 -20.49 -34.50 -41.86
N GLU A 748 -20.46 -35.56 -41.06
CA GLU A 748 -20.70 -35.52 -39.61
C GLU A 748 -19.71 -34.58 -38.91
N THR A 749 -18.42 -34.63 -39.28
CA THR A 749 -17.39 -33.73 -38.74
C THR A 749 -17.65 -32.26 -39.10
N ILE A 750 -18.08 -31.97 -40.33
CA ILE A 750 -18.44 -30.60 -40.76
C ILE A 750 -19.72 -30.11 -40.05
N GLU A 751 -20.71 -30.97 -39.83
CA GLU A 751 -21.92 -30.63 -39.06
C GLU A 751 -21.57 -30.32 -37.59
N LEU A 752 -20.66 -31.08 -36.99
CA LEU A 752 -20.13 -30.81 -35.65
C LEU A 752 -19.36 -29.47 -35.60
N LEU A 753 -18.50 -29.21 -36.58
CA LEU A 753 -17.75 -27.95 -36.67
C LEU A 753 -18.67 -26.73 -36.87
N LYS A 754 -19.78 -26.89 -37.62
CA LYS A 754 -20.84 -25.87 -37.75
C LYS A 754 -21.60 -25.66 -36.44
N TYR A 755 -21.83 -26.70 -35.65
CA TYR A 755 -22.46 -26.58 -34.33
C TYR A 755 -21.63 -25.72 -33.36
N TYR A 756 -20.30 -25.76 -33.47
CA TYR A 756 -19.38 -24.93 -32.67
C TYR A 756 -18.97 -23.61 -33.34
N ASP A 757 -19.72 -23.15 -34.36
CA ASP A 757 -19.49 -21.89 -35.09
C ASP A 757 -18.06 -21.71 -35.64
N MET A 758 -17.44 -22.78 -36.14
CA MET A 758 -16.13 -22.68 -36.80
C MET A 758 -16.24 -22.27 -38.26
N ASP A 759 -15.44 -21.28 -38.65
CA ASP A 759 -15.30 -20.83 -40.04
C ASP A 759 -14.54 -21.89 -40.86
N ILE A 760 -15.31 -22.74 -41.54
CA ILE A 760 -14.76 -23.69 -42.51
C ILE A 760 -14.60 -22.97 -43.86
N PRO A 761 -13.45 -23.09 -44.55
CA PRO A 761 -13.25 -22.50 -45.87
C PRO A 761 -14.36 -22.88 -46.85
N GLU A 762 -14.83 -21.91 -47.64
CA GLU A 762 -15.94 -22.11 -48.59
C GLU A 762 -15.59 -23.19 -49.62
N GLU A 763 -14.30 -23.33 -49.96
CA GLU A 763 -13.76 -24.36 -50.85
C GLU A 763 -14.03 -25.78 -50.33
N VAL A 764 -13.99 -26.00 -49.01
CA VAL A 764 -14.23 -27.32 -48.39
C VAL A 764 -15.71 -27.70 -48.47
N ASN A 765 -16.62 -26.72 -48.31
CA ASN A 765 -18.05 -26.94 -48.49
C ASN A 765 -18.40 -27.24 -49.96
N VAL A 766 -17.74 -26.55 -50.91
CA VAL A 766 -17.88 -26.83 -52.36
C VAL A 766 -17.36 -28.24 -52.68
N TYR A 767 -16.18 -28.60 -52.17
CA TYR A 767 -15.60 -29.93 -52.37
C TYR A 767 -16.49 -31.05 -51.78
N LEU A 768 -17.10 -30.87 -50.62
CA LEU A 768 -18.01 -31.88 -50.07
C LEU A 768 -19.25 -32.11 -50.96
N GLN A 769 -19.73 -31.08 -51.65
CA GLN A 769 -20.88 -31.20 -52.55
C GLN A 769 -20.50 -31.76 -53.94
N GLU A 770 -19.38 -31.31 -54.50
CA GLU A 770 -18.97 -31.64 -55.86
C GLU A 770 -18.16 -32.95 -55.96
N LEU A 771 -17.29 -33.25 -54.99
CA LEU A 771 -16.42 -34.43 -55.06
C LEU A 771 -17.16 -35.77 -55.10
N PRO A 772 -18.30 -36.00 -54.42
CA PRO A 772 -19.07 -37.23 -54.57
C PRO A 772 -19.56 -37.44 -56.02
N GLU A 773 -20.03 -36.37 -56.67
CA GLU A 773 -20.46 -36.42 -58.08
C GLU A 773 -19.28 -36.61 -59.03
N GLN A 774 -18.18 -35.89 -58.80
CA GLN A 774 -16.95 -36.03 -59.58
C GLN A 774 -16.38 -37.44 -59.44
N TRP A 775 -16.36 -38.01 -58.22
CA TRP A 775 -15.92 -39.38 -57.96
C TRP A 775 -16.81 -40.41 -58.65
N ALA A 776 -18.14 -40.23 -58.62
CA ALA A 776 -19.06 -41.08 -59.36
C ALA A 776 -18.83 -41.00 -60.88
N ASN A 777 -18.49 -39.82 -61.40
CA ASN A 777 -18.12 -39.63 -62.81
C ASN A 777 -16.78 -40.32 -63.14
N THR A 778 -15.74 -40.17 -62.32
CA THR A 778 -14.46 -40.87 -62.46
C THR A 778 -14.66 -42.39 -62.48
N LYS A 779 -15.51 -42.94 -61.59
CA LYS A 779 -15.89 -44.36 -61.60
C LYS A 779 -16.54 -44.77 -62.93
N LYS A 780 -17.39 -43.92 -63.51
CA LYS A 780 -18.04 -44.15 -64.81
C LYS A 780 -17.06 -44.07 -65.98
N ILE A 781 -16.14 -43.11 -65.96
CA ILE A 781 -15.05 -42.98 -66.95
C ILE A 781 -14.16 -44.23 -66.86
N ALA A 782 -13.73 -44.62 -65.65
CA ALA A 782 -12.95 -45.82 -65.41
C ALA A 782 -13.64 -47.08 -65.96
N LEU A 783 -14.95 -47.26 -65.73
CA LEU A 783 -15.71 -48.39 -66.29
C LEU A 783 -15.75 -48.37 -67.83
N THR A 784 -15.93 -47.19 -68.42
CA THR A 784 -15.98 -47.02 -69.89
C THR A 784 -14.63 -47.29 -70.53
N VAL A 785 -13.57 -46.73 -69.96
CA VAL A 785 -12.18 -46.93 -70.41
C VAL A 785 -11.79 -48.40 -70.24
N LYS A 786 -12.16 -49.05 -69.11
CA LYS A 786 -11.96 -50.50 -68.91
C LYS A 786 -12.59 -51.34 -70.03
N GLN A 787 -13.78 -50.98 -70.53
CA GLN A 787 -14.40 -51.67 -71.67
C GLN A 787 -13.66 -51.43 -73.00
N GLN A 788 -13.14 -50.21 -73.22
CA GLN A 788 -12.42 -49.85 -74.44
C GLN A 788 -11.04 -50.52 -74.52
N VAL A 789 -10.32 -50.61 -73.39
CA VAL A 789 -8.98 -51.23 -73.34
C VAL A 789 -9.04 -52.74 -73.15
N ALA A 790 -10.19 -53.34 -72.84
CA ALA A 790 -10.37 -54.79 -72.65
C ALA A 790 -9.77 -55.69 -73.76
N PRO A 791 -9.94 -55.41 -75.07
CA PRO A 791 -9.32 -56.23 -76.12
C PRO A 791 -7.78 -56.08 -76.15
N LEU A 792 -7.25 -54.90 -75.86
CA LEU A 792 -5.79 -54.66 -75.76
C LEU A 792 -5.21 -55.32 -74.50
N GLN A 793 -5.93 -55.24 -73.39
CA GLN A 793 -5.65 -55.92 -72.14
C GLN A 793 -5.59 -57.44 -72.33
N ALA A 794 -6.55 -58.03 -73.05
CA ALA A 794 -6.59 -59.47 -73.29
C ALA A 794 -5.36 -60.01 -74.04
N ASN A 795 -4.83 -59.24 -75.00
CA ASN A 795 -3.61 -59.60 -75.73
C ASN A 795 -2.36 -59.54 -74.81
N GLU A 796 -2.23 -58.48 -74.02
CA GLU A 796 -1.10 -58.34 -73.07
C GLU A 796 -1.17 -59.36 -71.92
N VAL A 797 -2.38 -59.73 -71.47
CA VAL A 797 -2.58 -60.81 -70.47
C VAL A 797 -2.01 -62.15 -70.95
N VAL A 798 -2.14 -62.47 -72.24
CA VAL A 798 -1.50 -63.67 -72.82
C VAL A 798 0.03 -63.53 -72.84
N GLY A 799 0.55 -62.35 -73.18
CA GLY A 799 1.98 -62.03 -73.11
C GLY A 799 2.56 -62.17 -71.70
N ILE A 800 1.85 -61.66 -70.69
CA ILE A 800 2.23 -61.74 -69.27
C ILE A 800 2.21 -63.19 -68.79
N ARG A 801 1.19 -63.99 -69.14
CA ARG A 801 1.15 -65.43 -68.81
C ARG A 801 2.34 -66.21 -69.38
N ASN A 802 2.75 -65.90 -70.62
CA ASN A 802 3.93 -66.50 -71.22
C ASN A 802 5.23 -66.08 -70.52
N LYS A 803 5.35 -64.81 -70.10
CA LYS A 803 6.48 -64.31 -69.30
C LYS A 803 6.57 -64.98 -67.94
N ILE A 804 5.43 -65.17 -67.25
CA ILE A 804 5.35 -65.89 -65.97
C ILE A 804 5.87 -67.33 -66.13
N ALA A 805 5.39 -68.06 -67.15
CA ALA A 805 5.82 -69.44 -67.40
C ALA A 805 7.32 -69.54 -67.76
N ALA A 806 7.83 -68.60 -68.56
CA ALA A 806 9.25 -68.55 -68.90
C ALA A 806 10.13 -68.22 -67.67
N PHE A 807 9.67 -67.34 -66.80
CA PHE A 807 10.37 -66.95 -65.58
C PHE A 807 10.36 -68.07 -64.53
N ASP A 808 9.26 -68.81 -64.38
CA ASP A 808 9.18 -70.02 -63.54
C ASP A 808 10.24 -71.06 -63.94
N LEU A 809 10.38 -71.32 -65.26
CA LEU A 809 11.39 -72.23 -65.78
C LEU A 809 12.82 -71.71 -65.49
N HIS A 810 13.05 -70.41 -65.63
CA HIS A 810 14.35 -69.78 -65.36
C HIS A 810 14.72 -69.89 -63.87
N ILE A 811 13.78 -69.65 -62.95
CA ILE A 811 14.02 -69.81 -61.51
C ILE A 811 14.33 -71.27 -61.17
N ALA A 812 13.62 -72.24 -61.77
CA ALA A 812 13.88 -73.66 -61.53
C ALA A 812 15.30 -74.07 -61.95
N LEU A 813 15.75 -73.61 -63.13
CA LEU A 813 17.12 -73.84 -63.59
C LEU A 813 18.17 -73.16 -62.70
N PHE A 814 17.90 -71.92 -62.28
CA PHE A 814 18.78 -71.20 -61.35
C PHE A 814 18.88 -71.92 -59.99
N ARG A 815 17.78 -72.47 -59.49
CA ARG A 815 17.72 -73.22 -58.22
C ARG A 815 18.60 -74.48 -58.26
N ASP A 816 18.58 -75.22 -59.37
CA ASP A 816 19.41 -76.42 -59.52
C ASP A 816 20.90 -76.07 -59.52
N ILE A 817 21.28 -74.99 -60.21
CA ILE A 817 22.66 -74.49 -60.20
C ILE A 817 23.03 -73.96 -58.81
N PHE A 818 22.12 -73.24 -58.14
CA PHE A 818 22.34 -72.64 -56.82
C PHE A 818 22.83 -73.66 -55.78
N ARG A 819 22.26 -74.88 -55.80
CA ARG A 819 22.61 -75.96 -54.86
C ARG A 819 23.99 -76.58 -55.10
N THR A 820 24.58 -76.37 -56.27
CA THR A 820 25.88 -76.96 -56.65
C THR A 820 27.07 -76.05 -56.36
N TYR A 821 26.83 -74.80 -55.94
CA TYR A 821 27.91 -73.86 -55.68
C TYR A 821 28.73 -74.20 -54.43
N ASP A 822 30.01 -73.88 -54.50
CA ASP A 822 30.98 -74.20 -53.45
C ASP A 822 30.85 -73.35 -52.17
N PHE A 823 29.98 -72.34 -52.12
CA PHE A 823 29.72 -71.57 -50.89
C PHE A 823 28.94 -72.37 -49.81
N PHE A 824 28.43 -73.56 -50.13
CA PHE A 824 27.89 -74.49 -49.13
C PHE A 824 28.98 -75.32 -48.43
N LYS A 825 30.19 -75.40 -49.02
CA LYS A 825 31.33 -76.18 -48.52
C LYS A 825 32.26 -75.28 -47.69
N TYR A 826 32.78 -75.81 -46.59
CA TYR A 826 33.61 -75.03 -45.66
C TYR A 826 34.99 -74.64 -46.26
N GLU A 827 35.50 -75.39 -47.23
CA GLU A 827 36.84 -75.20 -47.82
C GLU A 827 36.97 -74.00 -48.77
N ASN A 828 35.91 -73.21 -48.98
CA ASN A 828 35.96 -72.05 -49.87
C ASN A 828 36.80 -70.90 -49.28
N ALA A 829 37.84 -70.47 -50.00
CA ALA A 829 38.75 -69.41 -49.56
C ALA A 829 38.15 -67.99 -49.65
N GLU A 830 37.22 -67.74 -50.59
CA GLU A 830 36.63 -66.40 -50.82
C GLU A 830 35.10 -66.45 -50.98
N PRO A 831 34.36 -66.85 -49.92
CA PRO A 831 32.91 -67.04 -49.97
C PRO A 831 32.14 -65.75 -50.25
N TYR A 832 32.59 -64.58 -49.77
CA TYR A 832 31.89 -63.31 -49.96
C TYR A 832 31.84 -62.83 -51.42
N ILE A 833 32.87 -63.09 -52.23
CA ILE A 833 32.87 -62.68 -53.64
C ILE A 833 31.79 -63.47 -54.39
N LEU A 834 31.71 -64.77 -54.11
CA LEU A 834 30.69 -65.63 -54.71
C LEU A 834 29.30 -65.31 -54.17
N LEU A 835 29.13 -65.10 -52.87
CA LEU A 835 27.86 -64.67 -52.26
C LEU A 835 27.38 -63.34 -52.85
N ASN A 836 28.26 -62.34 -53.00
CA ASN A 836 27.89 -61.04 -53.57
C ASN A 836 27.50 -61.14 -55.05
N ARG A 837 28.23 -61.94 -55.84
CA ARG A 837 27.89 -62.19 -57.24
C ARG A 837 26.50 -62.82 -57.36
N ILE A 838 26.26 -63.92 -56.63
CA ILE A 838 24.99 -64.64 -56.69
C ILE A 838 23.86 -63.83 -56.06
N ASN A 839 24.14 -63.00 -55.04
CA ASN A 839 23.19 -62.02 -54.52
C ASN A 839 22.77 -61.01 -55.60
N GLY A 840 23.73 -60.52 -56.39
CA GLY A 840 23.44 -59.67 -57.55
C GLY A 840 22.59 -60.36 -58.62
N ASP A 841 22.79 -61.67 -58.84
CA ASP A 841 21.97 -62.47 -59.74
C ASP A 841 20.54 -62.67 -59.17
N ILE A 842 20.39 -62.94 -57.87
CA ILE A 842 19.08 -63.00 -57.19
C ILE A 842 18.38 -61.63 -57.22
N GLU A 843 19.09 -60.52 -57.04
CA GLU A 843 18.53 -59.16 -57.14
C GLU A 843 18.07 -58.82 -58.56
N ARG A 844 18.72 -59.36 -59.59
CA ARG A 844 18.23 -59.25 -60.97
C ARG A 844 16.94 -60.04 -61.15
N LEU A 845 16.91 -61.29 -60.68
CA LEU A 845 15.70 -62.12 -60.72
C LEU A 845 14.56 -61.52 -59.90
N GLU A 846 14.82 -60.91 -58.74
CA GLU A 846 13.79 -60.24 -57.95
C GLU A 846 13.27 -58.95 -58.59
N ARG A 847 14.12 -58.21 -59.30
CA ARG A 847 13.66 -57.08 -60.12
C ARG A 847 12.79 -57.56 -61.28
N ASP A 848 13.19 -58.62 -61.98
CA ASP A 848 12.39 -59.22 -63.04
C ASP A 848 11.06 -59.76 -62.48
N MET A 849 11.07 -60.37 -61.28
CA MET A 849 9.87 -60.77 -60.56
C MET A 849 8.99 -59.56 -60.21
N SER A 850 9.55 -58.46 -59.71
CA SER A 850 8.79 -57.24 -59.38
C SER A 850 8.12 -56.67 -60.63
N ILE A 851 8.83 -56.61 -61.76
CA ILE A 851 8.29 -56.15 -63.04
C ILE A 851 7.15 -57.08 -63.51
N ILE A 852 7.30 -58.39 -63.38
CA ILE A 852 6.26 -59.37 -63.73
C ILE A 852 5.07 -59.29 -62.75
N GLN A 853 5.31 -59.01 -61.47
CA GLN A 853 4.28 -58.90 -60.45
C GLN A 853 3.51 -57.57 -60.56
N GLU A 854 4.20 -56.46 -60.83
CA GLU A 854 3.62 -55.16 -61.12
C GLU A 854 2.77 -55.24 -62.40
N SER A 855 3.31 -55.78 -63.49
CA SER A 855 2.52 -56.01 -64.71
C SER A 855 1.38 -57.00 -64.49
N GLY A 856 1.57 -58.07 -63.72
CA GLY A 856 0.49 -59.00 -63.38
C GLY A 856 -0.63 -58.37 -62.54
N SER A 857 -0.27 -57.59 -61.52
CA SER A 857 -1.23 -56.85 -60.68
C SER A 857 -2.00 -55.81 -61.48
N LEU A 858 -1.27 -55.06 -62.31
CA LEU A 858 -1.81 -54.02 -63.18
C LEU A 858 -2.83 -54.56 -64.19
N PHE A 859 -2.59 -55.75 -64.75
CA PHE A 859 -3.45 -56.37 -65.74
C PHE A 859 -4.44 -57.41 -65.16
N GLU A 860 -4.55 -57.50 -63.82
CA GLU A 860 -5.40 -58.46 -63.09
C GLU A 860 -5.10 -59.95 -63.42
N VAL A 861 -3.84 -60.27 -63.74
CA VAL A 861 -3.37 -61.65 -63.97
C VAL A 861 -2.86 -62.22 -62.65
N PRO A 862 -3.39 -63.36 -62.16
CA PRO A 862 -2.88 -64.00 -60.96
C PRO A 862 -1.46 -64.52 -61.22
N VAL A 863 -0.47 -63.86 -60.63
CA VAL A 863 0.93 -64.30 -60.65
C VAL A 863 1.13 -65.33 -59.54
N PRO A 864 1.55 -66.57 -59.85
CA PRO A 864 1.89 -67.55 -58.83
C PRO A 864 3.00 -67.04 -57.92
N GLU A 865 2.99 -67.43 -56.65
CA GLU A 865 4.14 -67.15 -55.79
C GLU A 865 5.36 -67.94 -56.26
N PHE A 866 6.42 -67.22 -56.67
CA PHE A 866 7.72 -67.79 -57.03
C PHE A 866 8.48 -68.31 -55.79
N LYS A 867 7.97 -69.38 -55.18
CA LYS A 867 8.46 -69.95 -53.90
C LYS A 867 9.95 -70.31 -53.94
N LEU A 868 10.45 -70.77 -55.10
CA LEU A 868 11.85 -71.17 -55.28
C LEU A 868 12.82 -69.97 -55.18
N LEU A 869 12.44 -68.80 -55.71
CA LEU A 869 13.27 -67.59 -55.62
C LEU A 869 13.33 -67.05 -54.19
N ARG A 870 12.17 -67.01 -53.50
CA ARG A 870 12.10 -66.66 -52.08
C ARG A 870 12.94 -67.61 -51.21
N GLN A 871 12.93 -68.91 -51.51
CA GLN A 871 13.81 -69.89 -50.84
C GLN A 871 15.29 -69.58 -51.08
N CYS A 872 15.71 -69.31 -52.32
CA CYS A 872 17.09 -68.91 -52.63
C CYS A 872 17.49 -67.62 -51.89
N ARG A 873 16.61 -66.62 -51.77
CA ARG A 873 16.90 -65.38 -51.01
C ARG A 873 17.00 -65.65 -49.51
N LYS A 874 16.11 -66.48 -48.96
CA LYS A 874 16.15 -66.90 -47.55
C LYS A 874 17.48 -67.62 -47.26
N GLU A 875 17.83 -68.61 -48.08
CA GLU A 875 19.08 -69.37 -47.97
C GLU A 875 20.32 -68.47 -48.16
N MET A 876 20.30 -67.50 -49.07
CA MET A 876 21.40 -66.52 -49.24
C MET A 876 21.64 -65.67 -47.98
N LYS A 877 20.56 -65.16 -47.37
CA LYS A 877 20.66 -64.40 -46.10
C LYS A 877 21.23 -65.27 -44.98
N MET A 878 20.75 -66.51 -44.87
CA MET A 878 21.25 -67.48 -43.92
C MET A 878 22.72 -67.84 -44.15
N LEU A 879 23.13 -68.04 -45.41
CA LEU A 879 24.52 -68.34 -45.77
C LEU A 879 25.44 -67.18 -45.44
N LYS A 880 25.03 -65.93 -45.69
CA LYS A 880 25.81 -64.77 -45.26
C LYS A 880 25.97 -64.76 -43.74
N GLN A 881 24.89 -64.97 -42.98
CA GLN A 881 24.95 -65.03 -41.52
C GLN A 881 25.89 -66.15 -41.06
N LEU A 882 25.77 -67.35 -41.64
CA LEU A 882 26.62 -68.49 -41.31
C LEU A 882 28.10 -68.19 -41.61
N TRP A 883 28.42 -67.63 -42.78
CA TRP A 883 29.79 -67.27 -43.13
C TRP A 883 30.33 -66.13 -42.27
N ASP A 884 29.52 -65.12 -41.91
CA ASP A 884 29.91 -64.08 -40.96
C ASP A 884 30.34 -64.71 -39.62
N TYR A 885 29.58 -65.68 -39.10
CA TYR A 885 29.97 -66.44 -37.90
C TYR A 885 31.20 -67.33 -38.13
N VAL A 886 31.35 -67.96 -39.29
CA VAL A 886 32.57 -68.71 -39.65
C VAL A 886 33.80 -67.81 -39.57
N PHE A 887 33.74 -66.59 -40.11
CA PHE A 887 34.86 -65.64 -40.05
C PHE A 887 35.12 -65.15 -38.63
N ILE A 888 34.08 -64.81 -37.86
CA ILE A 888 34.23 -64.41 -36.45
C ILE A 888 34.97 -65.50 -35.67
N VAL A 889 34.47 -66.74 -35.72
CA VAL A 889 35.07 -67.87 -35.00
C VAL A 889 36.49 -68.14 -35.49
N ARG A 890 36.71 -68.15 -36.81
CA ARG A 890 38.04 -68.42 -37.38
C ARG A 890 39.05 -67.35 -36.99
N THR A 891 38.70 -66.07 -37.11
CA THR A 891 39.60 -64.96 -36.74
C THR A 891 39.86 -64.95 -35.25
N SER A 892 38.85 -65.14 -34.39
CA SER A 892 39.06 -65.25 -32.95
C SER A 892 39.97 -66.42 -32.57
N ILE A 893 39.81 -67.58 -33.21
CA ILE A 893 40.69 -68.73 -32.97
C ILE A 893 42.12 -68.46 -33.49
N GLU A 894 42.29 -67.82 -34.65
CA GLU A 894 43.62 -67.44 -35.15
C GLU A 894 44.31 -66.41 -34.25
N ASP A 895 43.58 -65.43 -33.73
CA ASP A 895 44.12 -64.48 -32.76
C ASP A 895 44.55 -65.21 -31.47
N TRP A 896 43.72 -66.12 -30.95
CA TRP A 896 44.07 -66.91 -29.77
C TRP A 896 45.30 -67.79 -30.01
N LYS A 897 45.45 -68.40 -31.19
CA LYS A 897 46.62 -69.19 -31.57
C LYS A 897 47.92 -68.39 -31.44
N THR A 898 47.92 -67.08 -31.70
CA THR A 898 49.11 -66.22 -31.54
C THR A 898 49.46 -65.89 -30.08
N THR A 899 48.58 -66.19 -29.12
CA THR A 899 48.76 -65.80 -27.72
C THR A 899 49.90 -66.60 -27.07
N PRO A 900 50.91 -65.95 -26.45
CA PRO A 900 51.98 -66.65 -25.74
C PRO A 900 51.46 -67.44 -24.54
N TRP A 901 51.98 -68.65 -24.30
CA TRP A 901 51.55 -69.59 -23.25
C TRP A 901 51.31 -68.96 -21.87
N ARG A 902 52.19 -68.05 -21.44
CA ARG A 902 52.09 -67.35 -20.13
C ARG A 902 50.91 -66.38 -20.02
N LYS A 903 50.35 -65.94 -21.15
CA LYS A 903 49.25 -64.99 -21.24
C LYS A 903 47.96 -65.65 -21.72
N VAL A 904 47.94 -66.96 -21.90
CA VAL A 904 46.74 -67.70 -22.29
C VAL A 904 45.77 -67.70 -21.11
N ASP A 905 44.65 -67.01 -21.30
CA ASP A 905 43.52 -67.01 -20.37
C ASP A 905 42.48 -68.03 -20.85
N VAL A 906 42.58 -69.24 -20.30
CA VAL A 906 41.72 -70.37 -20.68
C VAL A 906 40.26 -70.13 -20.28
N GLU A 907 40.03 -69.45 -19.15
CA GLU A 907 38.67 -69.23 -18.63
C GLU A 907 37.89 -68.28 -19.54
N ASN A 908 38.51 -67.17 -19.95
CA ASN A 908 37.87 -66.24 -20.87
C ASN A 908 37.66 -66.85 -22.27
N MET A 909 38.66 -67.59 -22.78
CA MET A 909 38.52 -68.28 -24.08
C MET A 909 37.44 -69.37 -24.08
N ASP A 910 37.25 -70.10 -22.97
CA ASP A 910 36.18 -71.10 -22.81
C ASP A 910 34.79 -70.44 -22.74
N ILE A 911 34.66 -69.29 -22.06
CA ILE A 911 33.42 -68.49 -22.05
C ILE A 911 33.06 -68.05 -23.48
N GLU A 912 34.01 -67.51 -24.24
CA GLU A 912 33.77 -67.07 -25.62
C GLU A 912 33.42 -68.25 -26.54
N CYS A 913 34.10 -69.39 -26.43
CA CYS A 913 33.73 -70.59 -27.19
C CYS A 913 32.32 -71.11 -26.83
N LYS A 914 31.92 -71.04 -25.56
CA LYS A 914 30.55 -71.40 -25.11
C LYS A 914 29.51 -70.43 -25.68
N LYS A 915 29.83 -69.13 -25.78
CA LYS A 915 28.99 -68.14 -26.47
C LYS A 915 28.86 -68.48 -27.95
N PHE A 916 29.97 -68.73 -28.66
CA PHE A 916 29.94 -69.17 -30.07
C PHE A 916 29.08 -70.42 -30.26
N ALA A 917 29.22 -71.43 -29.40
CA ALA A 917 28.40 -72.65 -29.47
C ALA A 917 26.90 -72.38 -29.22
N LYS A 918 26.56 -71.44 -28.33
CA LYS A 918 25.17 -71.03 -28.08
C LYS A 918 24.60 -70.27 -29.28
N ASP A 919 25.37 -69.35 -29.85
CA ASP A 919 24.95 -68.53 -30.98
C ASP A 919 24.79 -69.36 -32.26
N ILE A 920 25.71 -70.28 -32.53
CA ILE A 920 25.59 -71.25 -33.64
C ILE A 920 24.29 -72.08 -33.49
N ARG A 921 23.91 -72.48 -32.27
CA ARG A 921 22.65 -73.23 -32.02
C ARG A 921 21.38 -72.41 -32.24
N LEU A 922 21.45 -71.09 -32.06
CA LEU A 922 20.34 -70.15 -32.31
C LEU A 922 20.14 -69.89 -33.81
N LEU A 923 21.11 -70.24 -34.67
CA LEU A 923 20.93 -70.20 -36.12
C LEU A 923 19.81 -71.16 -36.57
N ASP A 924 19.21 -70.84 -37.72
CA ASP A 924 18.07 -71.57 -38.27
C ASP A 924 18.41 -73.07 -38.45
N LYS A 925 17.45 -73.93 -38.09
CA LYS A 925 17.58 -75.39 -38.17
C LYS A 925 17.87 -75.88 -39.59
N GLU A 926 17.43 -75.14 -40.61
CA GLU A 926 17.70 -75.45 -42.03
C GLU A 926 19.21 -75.47 -42.35
N MET A 927 20.00 -74.61 -41.70
CA MET A 927 21.45 -74.51 -41.93
C MET A 927 22.23 -75.73 -41.43
N ARG A 928 21.66 -76.51 -40.50
CA ARG A 928 22.34 -77.67 -39.90
C ARG A 928 22.69 -78.73 -40.94
N SER A 929 21.91 -78.84 -42.01
CA SER A 929 22.20 -79.79 -43.08
C SER A 929 23.40 -79.40 -43.95
N TRP A 930 23.93 -78.18 -43.80
CA TRP A 930 25.02 -77.66 -44.61
C TRP A 930 26.38 -78.03 -44.03
N ASP A 931 27.31 -78.39 -44.91
CA ASP A 931 28.68 -78.77 -44.57
C ASP A 931 29.43 -77.65 -43.80
N THR A 932 29.20 -76.39 -44.19
CA THR A 932 29.69 -75.19 -43.51
C THR A 932 29.28 -75.10 -42.04
N TYR A 933 28.01 -75.40 -41.72
CA TYR A 933 27.53 -75.38 -40.33
C TYR A 933 28.15 -76.53 -39.52
N MET A 934 28.13 -77.74 -40.09
CA MET A 934 28.65 -78.94 -39.42
C MET A 934 30.13 -78.81 -39.09
N THR A 935 30.92 -78.25 -40.02
CA THR A 935 32.36 -78.03 -39.83
C THR A 935 32.63 -76.89 -38.83
N LEU A 936 31.84 -75.82 -38.83
CA LEU A 936 31.94 -74.74 -37.85
C LEU A 936 31.64 -75.24 -36.42
N GLU A 937 30.55 -75.98 -36.24
CA GLU A 937 30.17 -76.56 -34.94
C GLU A 937 31.25 -77.52 -34.43
N ALA A 938 31.80 -78.36 -35.31
CA ALA A 938 32.92 -79.24 -34.98
C ALA A 938 34.17 -78.45 -34.56
N THR A 939 34.50 -77.35 -35.25
CA THR A 939 35.66 -76.50 -34.94
C THR A 939 35.55 -75.89 -33.54
N VAL A 940 34.40 -75.30 -33.18
CA VAL A 940 34.18 -74.72 -31.85
C VAL A 940 34.20 -75.79 -30.76
N LYS A 941 33.61 -76.97 -31.03
CA LYS A 941 33.60 -78.09 -30.08
C LYS A 941 35.02 -78.61 -29.82
N ASN A 942 35.82 -78.80 -30.87
CA ASN A 942 37.20 -79.26 -30.73
C ASN A 942 38.07 -78.23 -30.00
N MET A 943 37.82 -76.93 -30.21
CA MET A 943 38.50 -75.87 -29.48
C MET A 943 38.14 -75.86 -27.98
N LEU A 944 36.86 -76.06 -27.61
CA LEU A 944 36.43 -76.20 -26.22
C LEU A 944 37.15 -77.35 -25.50
N THR A 945 37.21 -78.53 -26.14
CA THR A 945 37.91 -79.68 -25.57
C THR A 945 39.41 -79.41 -25.44
N SER A 946 40.03 -78.80 -26.45
CA SER A 946 41.46 -78.46 -26.42
C SER A 946 41.78 -77.44 -25.32
N LEU A 947 40.94 -76.41 -25.13
CA LEU A 947 41.13 -75.39 -24.09
C LEU A 947 41.06 -75.98 -22.67
N ARG A 948 40.19 -76.96 -22.42
CA ARG A 948 40.15 -77.66 -21.12
C ARG A 948 41.46 -78.37 -20.81
N ALA A 949 41.99 -79.13 -21.78
CA ALA A 949 43.29 -79.78 -21.64
C ALA A 949 44.43 -78.76 -21.43
N VAL A 950 44.41 -77.62 -22.14
CA VAL A 950 45.35 -76.51 -21.94
C VAL A 950 45.26 -75.94 -20.52
N GLY A 951 44.06 -75.80 -19.96
CA GLY A 951 43.85 -75.35 -18.58
C GLY A 951 44.44 -76.30 -17.54
N GLU A 952 44.29 -77.61 -17.72
CA GLU A 952 44.92 -78.60 -16.84
C GLU A 952 46.46 -78.55 -16.90
N LEU A 953 47.01 -78.28 -18.09
CA LEU A 953 48.46 -78.14 -18.32
C LEU A 953 49.08 -76.86 -17.72
N GLN A 954 48.28 -75.87 -17.30
CA GLN A 954 48.78 -74.68 -16.59
C GLN A 954 49.13 -74.95 -15.11
N ASN A 955 48.91 -76.17 -14.60
CA ASN A 955 49.19 -76.52 -13.21
C ASN A 955 50.71 -76.37 -12.88
N PRO A 956 51.08 -75.65 -11.80
CA PRO A 956 52.47 -75.40 -11.43
C PRO A 956 53.29 -76.65 -11.05
N ALA A 957 52.63 -77.79 -10.82
CA ALA A 957 53.28 -79.08 -10.55
C ALA A 957 53.98 -79.69 -11.78
N ILE A 958 53.65 -79.20 -12.98
CA ILE A 958 54.23 -79.71 -14.23
C ILE A 958 55.70 -79.25 -14.36
N ARG A 959 56.52 -80.15 -14.89
CA ARG A 959 57.98 -80.02 -15.06
C ARG A 959 58.35 -80.59 -16.43
N GLU A 960 59.56 -80.34 -16.90
CA GLU A 960 60.04 -80.77 -18.23
C GLU A 960 59.80 -82.26 -18.52
N ARG A 961 59.96 -83.14 -17.51
CA ARG A 961 59.67 -84.58 -17.62
C ARG A 961 58.20 -84.90 -17.93
N HIS A 962 57.26 -84.11 -17.43
CA HIS A 962 55.82 -84.27 -17.68
C HIS A 962 55.49 -83.83 -19.11
N TRP A 963 56.15 -82.78 -19.61
CA TRP A 963 56.09 -82.40 -21.03
C TRP A 963 56.67 -83.49 -21.93
N ASN A 964 57.77 -84.14 -21.55
CA ASN A 964 58.34 -85.28 -22.27
C ASN A 964 57.39 -86.50 -22.29
N GLN A 965 56.67 -86.76 -21.18
CA GLN A 965 55.63 -87.79 -21.13
C GLN A 965 54.46 -87.46 -22.05
N LEU A 966 54.02 -86.19 -22.05
CA LEU A 966 52.95 -85.72 -22.94
C LEU A 966 53.33 -85.85 -24.41
N MET A 967 54.56 -85.50 -24.78
CA MET A 967 55.09 -85.67 -26.14
C MET A 967 55.20 -87.13 -26.56
N SER A 968 55.52 -88.01 -25.62
CA SER A 968 55.60 -89.45 -25.89
C SER A 968 54.21 -90.06 -26.15
N SER A 969 53.19 -89.62 -25.42
CA SER A 969 51.81 -90.07 -25.61
C SER A 969 51.19 -89.51 -26.89
N THR A 970 51.39 -88.21 -27.15
CA THR A 970 50.85 -87.51 -28.34
C THR A 970 51.65 -87.76 -29.62
N LYS A 971 52.85 -88.36 -29.53
CA LYS A 971 53.79 -88.64 -30.64
C LYS A 971 54.29 -87.39 -31.38
N VAL A 972 54.12 -86.20 -30.82
CA VAL A 972 54.58 -84.92 -31.38
C VAL A 972 55.73 -84.38 -30.52
N GLN A 973 56.85 -84.02 -31.15
CA GLN A 973 57.99 -83.43 -30.45
C GLN A 973 57.87 -81.90 -30.40
N PHE A 974 58.02 -81.35 -29.20
CA PHE A 974 57.85 -79.94 -28.88
C PHE A 974 58.89 -79.46 -27.85
N ILE A 975 59.36 -78.22 -27.96
CA ILE A 975 60.29 -77.64 -26.97
C ILE A 975 59.58 -76.47 -26.29
N MET A 976 59.33 -76.61 -24.99
CA MET A 976 58.67 -75.54 -24.23
C MET A 976 59.66 -74.41 -23.91
N ASP A 977 59.62 -73.34 -24.70
CA ASP A 977 60.42 -72.13 -24.53
C ASP A 977 59.56 -70.90 -24.12
N LYS A 978 60.19 -69.73 -23.93
CA LYS A 978 59.47 -68.49 -23.56
C LYS A 978 58.58 -67.93 -24.68
N ASN A 979 58.72 -68.41 -25.91
CA ASN A 979 58.00 -67.96 -27.09
C ASN A 979 56.87 -68.90 -27.51
N THR A 980 56.74 -70.06 -26.84
CA THR A 980 55.63 -71.01 -27.00
C THR A 980 54.28 -70.29 -27.03
N THR A 981 53.52 -70.52 -28.10
CA THR A 981 52.18 -69.96 -28.29
C THR A 981 51.11 -71.03 -28.11
N LEU A 982 49.85 -70.59 -27.98
CA LEU A 982 48.71 -71.51 -27.95
C LEU A 982 48.64 -72.36 -29.23
N SER A 983 49.05 -71.84 -30.38
CA SER A 983 49.14 -72.59 -31.64
C SER A 983 50.00 -73.84 -31.52
N ASP A 984 51.15 -73.72 -30.87
CA ASP A 984 52.10 -74.83 -30.74
C ASP A 984 51.55 -75.94 -29.83
N LEU A 985 50.71 -75.57 -28.87
CA LEU A 985 50.03 -76.51 -27.98
C LEU A 985 48.81 -77.16 -28.63
N LEU A 986 48.05 -76.40 -29.44
CA LEU A 986 46.94 -76.94 -30.21
C LEU A 986 47.42 -77.91 -31.31
N ALA A 987 48.66 -77.77 -31.80
CA ALA A 987 49.29 -78.71 -32.72
C ALA A 987 49.51 -80.12 -32.13
N LEU A 988 49.39 -80.27 -30.80
CA LEU A 988 49.41 -81.56 -30.11
C LEU A 988 48.05 -82.30 -30.19
N ASN A 989 47.06 -81.75 -30.90
CA ASN A 989 45.69 -82.28 -30.99
C ASN A 989 45.10 -82.63 -29.63
N LEU A 990 45.19 -81.69 -28.69
CA LEU A 990 44.84 -81.89 -27.28
C LEU A 990 43.38 -82.33 -27.06
N HIS A 991 42.48 -82.08 -28.02
CA HIS A 991 41.09 -82.58 -27.99
C HIS A 991 40.98 -84.10 -28.15
N GLU A 992 41.98 -84.79 -28.71
CA GLU A 992 42.01 -86.25 -28.81
C GLU A 992 42.69 -86.92 -27.60
N CYS A 993 43.43 -86.14 -26.80
CA CYS A 993 44.29 -86.63 -25.71
C CYS A 993 43.96 -86.05 -24.31
N GLU A 994 42.74 -85.53 -24.11
CA GLU A 994 42.30 -84.88 -22.85
C GLU A 994 42.51 -85.77 -21.61
N GLU A 995 42.11 -87.04 -21.68
CA GLU A 995 42.28 -88.00 -20.57
C GLU A 995 43.76 -88.30 -20.25
N GLU A 996 44.64 -88.30 -21.26
CA GLU A 996 46.07 -88.53 -21.07
C GLU A 996 46.75 -87.33 -20.41
N VAL A 997 46.36 -86.11 -20.82
CA VAL A 997 46.79 -84.86 -20.20
C VAL A 997 46.45 -84.87 -18.71
N LYS A 998 45.20 -85.17 -18.36
CA LYS A 998 44.72 -85.23 -16.97
C LYS A 998 45.52 -86.18 -16.11
N ASN A 999 45.78 -87.39 -16.61
CA ASN A 999 46.56 -88.41 -15.90
C ASN A 999 48.02 -87.96 -15.65
N ILE A 1000 48.63 -87.23 -16.59
CA ILE A 1000 49.99 -86.69 -16.44
C ILE A 1000 50.01 -85.55 -15.41
N VAL A 1001 49.01 -84.67 -15.42
CA VAL A 1001 48.88 -83.58 -14.43
C VAL A 1001 48.68 -84.15 -13.02
N ASP A 1002 47.82 -85.14 -12.85
CA ASP A 1002 47.61 -85.80 -11.55
C ASP A 1002 48.89 -86.46 -11.02
N LYS A 1003 49.65 -87.11 -11.91
CA LYS A 1003 50.98 -87.65 -11.58
C LYS A 1003 51.94 -86.55 -11.15
N ALA A 1004 51.98 -85.43 -11.87
CA ALA A 1004 52.84 -84.30 -11.57
C ALA A 1004 52.53 -83.68 -10.20
N VAL A 1005 51.25 -83.51 -9.86
CA VAL A 1005 50.81 -83.00 -8.55
C VAL A 1005 51.25 -83.92 -7.42
N LYS A 1006 51.14 -85.24 -7.60
CA LYS A 1006 51.62 -86.22 -6.60
C LYS A 1006 53.15 -86.19 -6.47
N GLU A 1007 53.89 -86.09 -7.57
CA GLU A 1007 55.37 -85.96 -7.53
C GLU A 1007 55.82 -84.67 -6.82
N MET A 1008 55.16 -83.53 -7.07
CA MET A 1008 55.48 -82.26 -6.40
C MET A 1008 55.31 -82.36 -4.88
N SER A 1009 54.29 -83.10 -4.41
CA SER A 1009 54.11 -83.33 -2.97
C SER A 1009 55.26 -84.17 -2.36
N MET A 1010 55.81 -85.13 -3.10
CA MET A 1010 56.97 -85.92 -2.67
C MET A 1010 58.25 -85.09 -2.65
N GLU A 1011 58.46 -84.25 -3.66
CA GLU A 1011 59.62 -83.35 -3.74
C GLU A 1011 59.67 -82.38 -2.56
N LYS A 1012 58.50 -81.90 -2.10
CA LYS A 1012 58.40 -81.07 -0.90
C LYS A 1012 58.85 -81.83 0.35
N ILE A 1013 58.37 -83.06 0.54
CA ILE A 1013 58.74 -83.90 1.69
C ILE A 1013 60.26 -84.18 1.71
N LEU A 1014 60.87 -84.45 0.55
CA LEU A 1014 62.32 -84.66 0.44
C LEU A 1014 63.14 -83.40 0.74
N ARG A 1015 62.66 -82.23 0.29
CA ARG A 1015 63.28 -80.94 0.66
C ARG A 1015 63.20 -80.68 2.16
N ASP A 1016 62.05 -80.96 2.76
CA ASP A 1016 61.86 -80.80 4.20
C ASP A 1016 62.80 -81.75 4.97
N LEU A 1017 62.92 -83.01 4.56
CA LEU A 1017 63.88 -83.99 5.10
C LEU A 1017 65.34 -83.49 5.04
N ASN A 1018 65.80 -83.02 3.87
CA ASN A 1018 67.16 -82.52 3.70
C ASN A 1018 67.43 -81.29 4.60
N THR A 1019 66.43 -80.42 4.77
CA THR A 1019 66.54 -79.24 5.62
C THR A 1019 66.66 -79.64 7.09
N THR A 1020 65.86 -80.59 7.57
CA THR A 1020 65.90 -81.10 8.95
C THR A 1020 67.27 -81.70 9.28
N TRP A 1021 67.79 -82.59 8.44
CA TRP A 1021 69.06 -83.29 8.70
C TRP A 1021 70.31 -82.41 8.51
N SER A 1022 70.21 -81.30 7.78
CA SER A 1022 71.33 -80.34 7.65
C SER A 1022 71.59 -79.54 8.94
N ILE A 1023 70.63 -79.50 9.87
CA ILE A 1023 70.69 -78.67 11.09
C ILE A 1023 71.02 -79.51 12.33
N MET A 1024 70.84 -80.83 12.28
CA MET A 1024 71.03 -81.71 13.44
C MET A 1024 72.52 -81.91 13.80
N GLU A 1025 72.86 -81.72 15.08
CA GLU A 1025 74.22 -81.88 15.62
C GLU A 1025 74.22 -82.81 16.85
N PHE A 1026 75.34 -83.52 17.09
CA PHE A 1026 75.50 -84.36 18.29
C PHE A 1026 75.84 -83.51 19.53
N GLU A 1027 75.22 -83.85 20.67
CA GLU A 1027 75.57 -83.24 21.95
C GLU A 1027 76.91 -83.79 22.48
N HIS A 1028 77.66 -82.96 23.19
CA HIS A 1028 79.01 -83.28 23.67
C HIS A 1028 79.04 -83.30 25.21
N GLU A 1029 79.38 -84.44 25.81
CA GLU A 1029 79.46 -84.64 27.26
C GLU A 1029 80.90 -84.97 27.69
N ILE A 1030 81.49 -84.19 28.59
CA ILE A 1030 82.88 -84.39 29.01
C ILE A 1030 82.96 -85.56 30.00
N HIS A 1031 83.75 -86.57 29.67
CA HIS A 1031 83.95 -87.74 30.52
C HIS A 1031 84.64 -87.37 31.84
N ALA A 1032 83.95 -87.59 32.95
CA ALA A 1032 84.31 -87.11 34.29
C ALA A 1032 85.68 -87.59 34.82
N ARG A 1033 86.31 -88.62 34.22
CA ARG A 1033 87.62 -89.16 34.67
C ARG A 1033 88.80 -88.84 33.75
N THR A 1034 88.57 -88.49 32.49
CA THR A 1034 89.63 -88.32 31.47
C THR A 1034 89.60 -86.96 30.78
N GLY A 1035 88.55 -86.15 30.98
CA GLY A 1035 88.42 -84.83 30.35
C GLY A 1035 88.19 -84.87 28.83
N CYS A 1036 87.97 -86.05 28.24
CA CYS A 1036 87.66 -86.21 26.82
C CYS A 1036 86.17 -85.93 26.57
N SER A 1037 85.85 -85.22 25.50
CA SER A 1037 84.48 -85.00 25.05
C SER A 1037 83.91 -86.28 24.40
N LEU A 1038 82.83 -86.83 24.96
CA LEU A 1038 82.08 -87.96 24.43
C LEU A 1038 80.86 -87.43 23.67
N LEU A 1039 80.53 -88.06 22.56
CA LEU A 1039 79.31 -87.76 21.81
C LEU A 1039 78.12 -88.46 22.47
N LYS A 1040 77.03 -87.71 22.68
CA LYS A 1040 75.74 -88.18 23.18
C LYS A 1040 74.66 -87.86 22.14
N ALA A 1041 73.89 -88.86 21.75
CA ALA A 1041 72.67 -88.65 20.98
C ALA A 1041 71.53 -88.25 21.95
N SER A 1042 70.83 -87.16 21.65
CA SER A 1042 69.64 -86.73 22.40
C SER A 1042 68.41 -87.58 22.01
N GLU A 1043 67.41 -87.70 22.90
CA GLU A 1043 66.18 -88.44 22.59
C GLU A 1043 65.42 -87.84 21.39
N GLU A 1044 65.45 -86.51 21.24
CA GLU A 1044 64.82 -85.79 20.12
C GLU A 1044 65.43 -86.17 18.76
N LEU A 1045 66.75 -86.41 18.71
CA LEU A 1045 67.43 -86.84 17.49
C LEU A 1045 67.00 -88.26 17.08
N ILE A 1046 66.72 -89.13 18.05
CA ILE A 1046 66.25 -90.50 17.79
C ILE A 1046 64.79 -90.50 17.35
N GLU A 1047 63.91 -89.74 18.00
CA GLU A 1047 62.50 -89.63 17.60
C GLU A 1047 62.38 -89.07 16.18
N THR A 1048 63.15 -88.03 15.86
CA THR A 1048 63.20 -87.45 14.50
C THR A 1048 63.76 -88.45 13.47
N LEU A 1049 64.67 -89.34 13.87
CA LEU A 1049 65.17 -90.42 13.02
C LEU A 1049 64.06 -91.43 12.68
N GLU A 1050 63.35 -91.92 13.69
CA GLU A 1050 62.28 -92.91 13.53
C GLU A 1050 61.11 -92.36 12.71
N GLU A 1051 60.65 -91.14 12.99
CA GLU A 1051 59.57 -90.51 12.21
C GLU A 1051 59.95 -90.35 10.73
N ASN A 1052 61.17 -89.85 10.47
CA ASN A 1052 61.64 -89.67 9.10
C ASN A 1052 61.86 -91.00 8.36
N GLN A 1053 62.24 -92.07 9.07
CA GLN A 1053 62.27 -93.42 8.49
C GLN A 1053 60.87 -93.90 8.08
N VAL A 1054 59.83 -93.66 8.91
CA VAL A 1054 58.44 -94.01 8.57
C VAL A 1054 57.94 -93.20 7.36
N VAL A 1055 58.27 -91.91 7.29
CA VAL A 1055 57.93 -91.05 6.14
C VAL A 1055 58.60 -91.57 4.87
N LEU A 1056 59.88 -91.93 4.91
CA LEU A 1056 60.60 -92.51 3.78
C LEU A 1056 60.04 -93.88 3.37
N GLN A 1057 59.60 -94.71 4.33
CA GLN A 1057 58.96 -95.99 4.04
C GLN A 1057 57.60 -95.82 3.35
N ASN A 1058 56.82 -94.83 3.77
CA ASN A 1058 55.56 -94.47 3.10
C ASN A 1058 55.81 -93.91 1.69
N LEU A 1059 56.89 -93.15 1.46
CA LEU A 1059 57.29 -92.71 0.14
C LEU A 1059 57.70 -93.89 -0.77
N MET A 1060 58.45 -94.86 -0.24
CA MET A 1060 58.88 -96.06 -0.97
C MET A 1060 57.73 -96.96 -1.43
N THR A 1061 56.62 -97.01 -0.68
CA THR A 1061 55.44 -97.79 -1.06
C THR A 1061 54.54 -97.09 -2.08
N SER A 1062 54.80 -95.80 -2.38
CA SER A 1062 53.99 -95.04 -3.32
C SER A 1062 54.34 -95.36 -4.77
N LYS A 1063 53.31 -95.60 -5.60
CA LYS A 1063 53.45 -95.88 -7.04
C LYS A 1063 54.11 -94.76 -7.86
N PHE A 1064 54.23 -93.55 -7.30
CA PHE A 1064 54.81 -92.37 -7.97
C PHE A 1064 56.27 -92.10 -7.57
N VAL A 1065 56.89 -92.99 -6.77
CA VAL A 1065 58.26 -92.81 -6.26
C VAL A 1065 59.35 -92.99 -7.31
N ALA A 1066 59.04 -93.50 -8.51
CA ALA A 1066 60.01 -93.94 -9.51
C ALA A 1066 61.09 -92.89 -9.86
N HIS A 1067 60.77 -91.59 -9.87
CA HIS A 1067 61.74 -90.52 -10.14
C HIS A 1067 62.64 -90.22 -8.96
N PHE A 1068 62.11 -90.30 -7.74
CA PHE A 1068 62.82 -89.98 -6.50
C PHE A 1068 63.40 -91.23 -5.82
N LEU A 1069 63.35 -92.40 -6.47
CA LEU A 1069 63.72 -93.68 -5.86
C LEU A 1069 65.19 -93.73 -5.42
N GLU A 1070 66.11 -93.18 -6.20
CA GLU A 1070 67.52 -93.09 -5.80
C GLU A 1070 67.71 -92.17 -4.59
N GLU A 1071 67.02 -91.02 -4.56
CA GLU A 1071 67.15 -90.02 -3.49
C GLU A 1071 66.49 -90.51 -2.19
N VAL A 1072 65.27 -91.05 -2.28
CA VAL A 1072 64.54 -91.70 -1.16
C VAL A 1072 65.33 -92.91 -0.66
N SER A 1073 65.87 -93.76 -1.55
CA SER A 1073 66.67 -94.92 -1.14
C SER A 1073 68.01 -94.51 -0.52
N SER A 1074 68.63 -93.43 -0.99
CA SER A 1074 69.85 -92.86 -0.40
C SER A 1074 69.56 -92.36 1.01
N TRP A 1075 68.51 -91.55 1.20
CA TRP A 1075 68.10 -91.08 2.52
C TRP A 1075 67.72 -92.24 3.45
N GLN A 1076 66.95 -93.22 2.97
CA GLN A 1076 66.61 -94.39 3.74
C GLN A 1076 67.87 -95.14 4.18
N LYS A 1077 68.82 -95.38 3.26
CA LYS A 1077 70.07 -96.07 3.59
C LYS A 1077 70.94 -95.26 4.56
N GLN A 1078 71.03 -93.94 4.40
CA GLN A 1078 71.80 -93.06 5.28
C GLN A 1078 71.21 -93.02 6.69
N LEU A 1079 69.89 -92.85 6.83
CA LEU A 1079 69.23 -92.86 8.14
C LEU A 1079 69.26 -94.24 8.79
N THR A 1080 69.08 -95.33 8.03
CA THR A 1080 69.23 -96.69 8.57
C THR A 1080 70.69 -97.02 8.93
N THR A 1081 71.69 -96.45 8.25
CA THR A 1081 73.10 -96.61 8.62
C THR A 1081 73.48 -95.75 9.83
N ALA A 1082 72.82 -94.60 10.02
CA ALA A 1082 73.01 -93.78 11.23
C ALA A 1082 72.34 -94.42 12.46
N ASP A 1083 71.28 -95.20 12.25
CA ASP A 1083 70.54 -95.95 13.28
C ASP A 1083 71.27 -97.23 13.74
N ASN A 1084 71.94 -97.94 12.82
CA ASN A 1084 72.75 -99.14 13.10
C ASN A 1084 74.17 -98.80 13.59
#